data_AF-A0AAD9G4F3-F1
#
_entry.id   AF-A0AAD9G4F3-F1
#
_cell.length_a   1.000
_cell.length_b   1.000
_cell.length_c   1.000
_cell.angle_alpha   90.00
_cell.angle_beta   90.00
_cell.angle_gamma   90.00
#
_symmetry.space_group_name_H-M   'P 1'
#
loop_
_entity.id
_entity.type
_entity.pdbx_description
1 polymer ?
#
loop_
_entity_poly.entity_id
_entity_poly.type
_entity_poly.pdbx_seq_one_letter_code
_entity_poly.pdbx_strand_id
1 'polypeptide(L)'
;MRVTQTLLAIAVVLFASSDSLTTASKATAIATAQKDGLYAEIYNVEDGVVTKKMRVPLGDIEQYSDSDFDQLKSTLTTEERAAVHLPKGVESLIRGLEKFVAFFKRFKRNKRRLSIQDTLLAIAVVLFASSDSLTTASKATAIATAQKDGLYAEIYNVEDGVVTKKMRVPLGDIEQYSDSDFDQLKSTLTTEERAAVHLPKGVESFFRGLEKFRRLCGLLHSVLAAKGLDVLIPLSQESYNQYLEVYSIEAASPLTRFQLPVPESYGDKNSSHLLLLVGNSRKLWNPLLDFVEREMQHNEGRILDDPVDRYVQESIGSSLKELTTTHRAFEDAKVYWVADTEPGKMILAQKMALAAKAVSHCPPSQLCLHPTLGPWLAFRCAILLNIEGVDIDGPNREEGHAAPLIRGEERPELLPAECSHDQKLHDLLTAQMQKAFAQSAAAPKNGRIPPEAWRAWALPRLSLAPNHPEMYSSEQILYHYTKDIRILQRSVRARRDTLSLEYVRSSPSTKVRKCRHVLQEVLFEIHDRFPDGIDAILLSAGLDTSILSEASGQELNPVEGEFTTISLDKKTGARPILSFRHAFTVQADPTAQDAVYAAEIFKRLGDVSIEEHHVLRVTLDELLENSSEVARLLCTCDPMELRNSLVIYEALQKAAECGVKHLVTGDAADEVFCGYSFYHGMTEEALIKYRERITTTMQFTTAKLAKDLGIEVLSPFLDARVVAFSKTLTKSEMVGERTPVPRDGEQGVHGKLILRQAFPESFSQWRAKEPIEAGSGTTRLRLGYFDSHWTDEEFEGQQRVVLREHGVFIRDREHLYFFQAFLRAFAGDLANVPRRRFNEFSQLVEFHGQEETEDSANVFCPGCGFELSHPKQDFCITCGCWPTCISPTNDSQGYATRALAKLKRDKEILLHDNFTSASNAATSATQDGLYAEIFNVEDGIVTKKMRVPLGDVEQYTDTDFEQLKSTLSSEERAAVSLPRGFDTFFKGLGKFVGFFKRGKRRLQIEA
;
A
#
# COMPACT_ATOMS: atom_id res chain seq x y z
N MET A 1 -31.86 -6.57 -27.42
CA MET A 1 -32.11 -5.85 -26.16
C MET A 1 -32.61 -4.45 -26.50
N ARG A 2 -33.79 -4.08 -25.98
CA ARG A 2 -34.38 -2.75 -26.22
C ARG A 2 -33.54 -1.71 -25.45
N VAL A 3 -33.29 -0.53 -26.02
CA VAL A 3 -32.46 0.54 -25.43
C VAL A 3 -32.89 0.86 -23.99
N THR A 4 -34.18 0.73 -23.67
CA THR A 4 -34.74 0.84 -22.32
C THR A 4 -34.26 -0.23 -21.35
N GLN A 5 -34.08 -1.50 -21.77
CA GLN A 5 -33.52 -2.55 -20.92
C GLN A 5 -32.03 -2.31 -20.60
N THR A 6 -31.29 -1.73 -21.55
CA THR A 6 -29.89 -1.35 -21.36
C THR A 6 -29.76 -0.11 -20.48
N LEU A 7 -30.64 0.88 -20.64
CA LEU A 7 -30.67 2.08 -19.80
C LEU A 7 -31.12 1.80 -18.37
N LEU A 8 -32.08 0.87 -18.16
CA LEU A 8 -32.50 0.45 -16.81
C LEU A 8 -31.41 -0.37 -16.11
N ALA A 9 -30.73 -1.28 -16.83
CA ALA A 9 -29.58 -2.00 -16.31
C ALA A 9 -28.40 -1.07 -15.99
N ILE A 10 -28.12 -0.07 -16.84
CA ILE A 10 -27.10 0.95 -16.61
C ILE A 10 -27.49 1.85 -15.43
N ALA A 11 -28.75 2.24 -15.28
CA ALA A 11 -29.21 3.03 -14.14
C ALA A 11 -29.07 2.26 -12.83
N VAL A 12 -29.46 0.98 -12.78
CA VAL A 12 -29.29 0.14 -11.58
C VAL A 12 -27.82 -0.10 -11.25
N VAL A 13 -26.95 -0.27 -12.25
CA VAL A 13 -25.49 -0.36 -12.07
C VAL A 13 -24.89 0.97 -11.61
N LEU A 14 -25.34 2.12 -12.15
CA LEU A 14 -24.89 3.46 -11.75
C LEU A 14 -25.37 3.85 -10.34
N PHE A 15 -26.58 3.43 -9.95
CA PHE A 15 -27.10 3.61 -8.58
C PHE A 15 -26.38 2.73 -7.56
N ALA A 16 -25.90 1.55 -7.95
CA ALA A 16 -25.08 0.70 -7.08
C ALA A 16 -23.59 1.09 -7.05
N SER A 17 -23.12 1.90 -8.02
CA SER A 17 -21.72 2.34 -8.13
C SER A 17 -21.49 3.81 -7.73
N SER A 18 -22.49 4.49 -7.18
CA SER A 18 -22.30 5.85 -6.67
C SER A 18 -21.53 5.79 -5.36
N ASP A 19 -20.21 5.88 -5.46
CA ASP A 19 -19.28 5.99 -4.34
C ASP A 19 -19.52 7.32 -3.61
N SER A 20 -20.31 7.23 -2.54
CA SER A 20 -20.22 8.16 -1.42
C SER A 20 -20.39 7.37 -0.14
N LEU A 21 -19.42 6.54 0.23
CA LEU A 21 -19.24 5.96 1.58
C LEU A 21 -17.83 5.34 1.72
N THR A 22 -17.29 5.42 2.93
CA THR A 22 -15.90 5.07 3.30
C THR A 22 -15.61 3.56 3.30
N THR A 23 -14.32 3.21 3.38
CA THR A 23 -13.62 1.94 3.09
C THR A 23 -14.02 0.66 3.88
N ALA A 24 -15.28 0.22 3.91
CA ALA A 24 -15.60 -1.09 4.51
C ALA A 24 -16.70 -1.97 3.86
N SER A 25 -17.46 -1.52 2.87
CA SER A 25 -18.29 -2.45 2.08
C SER A 25 -18.50 -1.95 0.65
N LYS A 26 -18.51 -2.88 -0.32
CA LYS A 26 -18.79 -2.59 -1.73
C LYS A 26 -19.94 -3.45 -2.23
N ALA A 27 -21.01 -2.82 -2.71
CA ALA A 27 -22.08 -3.51 -3.42
C ALA A 27 -21.70 -3.62 -4.91
N THR A 28 -21.77 -4.82 -5.48
CA THR A 28 -21.47 -5.08 -6.90
C THR A 28 -22.67 -5.78 -7.54
N ALA A 29 -23.12 -5.36 -8.72
CA ALA A 29 -24.29 -5.94 -9.38
C ALA A 29 -23.94 -6.54 -10.76
N ILE A 30 -24.48 -7.72 -11.08
CA ILE A 30 -24.34 -8.40 -12.36
C ILE A 30 -25.73 -8.71 -12.93
N ALA A 31 -26.02 -8.24 -14.14
CA ALA A 31 -27.26 -8.52 -14.85
C ALA A 31 -27.08 -9.71 -15.81
N THR A 32 -27.92 -10.74 -15.68
CA THR A 32 -27.79 -11.98 -16.45
C THR A 32 -29.14 -12.39 -17.03
N ALA A 33 -29.18 -12.72 -18.32
CA ALA A 33 -30.38 -13.19 -19.00
C ALA A 33 -30.36 -14.72 -19.13
N GLN A 34 -31.35 -15.40 -18.53
CA GLN A 34 -31.59 -16.84 -18.73
C GLN A 34 -33.04 -17.07 -19.16
N LYS A 35 -33.37 -18.32 -19.52
CA LYS A 35 -34.63 -18.73 -20.18
C LYS A 35 -35.93 -18.32 -19.45
N ASP A 36 -35.85 -17.95 -18.18
CA ASP A 36 -36.99 -17.61 -17.32
C ASP A 36 -37.17 -16.11 -17.00
N GLY A 37 -36.42 -15.19 -17.64
CA GLY A 37 -36.62 -13.73 -17.52
C GLY A 37 -35.37 -12.91 -17.21
N LEU A 38 -35.51 -11.59 -17.10
CA LEU A 38 -34.41 -10.64 -16.83
C LEU A 38 -34.32 -10.35 -15.32
N TYR A 39 -33.16 -10.58 -14.71
CA TYR A 39 -32.93 -10.37 -13.28
C TYR A 39 -31.57 -9.68 -13.07
N ALA A 40 -31.47 -8.89 -12.00
CA ALA A 40 -30.19 -8.38 -11.50
C ALA A 40 -29.79 -9.15 -10.24
N GLU A 41 -28.56 -9.63 -10.19
CA GLU A 41 -27.96 -10.22 -9.00
C GLU A 41 -27.05 -9.18 -8.36
N ILE A 42 -27.37 -8.80 -7.12
CA ILE A 42 -26.61 -7.82 -6.35
C ILE A 42 -25.87 -8.58 -5.24
N TYR A 43 -24.58 -8.29 -5.14
CA TYR A 43 -23.63 -8.89 -4.24
C TYR A 43 -23.13 -7.84 -3.27
N ASN A 44 -23.20 -8.12 -1.97
CA ASN A 44 -22.46 -7.34 -0.99
C ASN A 44 -21.09 -8.00 -0.79
N VAL A 45 -20.02 -7.21 -0.91
CA VAL A 45 -18.64 -7.68 -0.82
C VAL A 45 -17.93 -6.91 0.29
N GLU A 46 -17.47 -7.64 1.29
CA GLU A 46 -16.72 -7.13 2.43
C GLU A 46 -15.38 -7.88 2.47
N ASP A 47 -14.27 -7.14 2.52
CA ASP A 47 -12.90 -7.68 2.51
C ASP A 47 -12.59 -8.71 1.41
N GLY A 48 -13.21 -8.54 0.24
CA GLY A 48 -13.00 -9.39 -0.94
C GLY A 48 -13.83 -10.67 -0.99
N VAL A 49 -14.70 -10.92 0.01
CA VAL A 49 -15.59 -12.10 0.06
C VAL A 49 -17.06 -11.67 -0.08
N VAL A 50 -17.84 -12.41 -0.88
CA VAL A 50 -19.27 -12.14 -1.09
C VAL A 50 -20.04 -12.58 0.16
N THR A 51 -20.48 -11.63 0.97
CA THR A 51 -21.18 -11.91 2.25
C THR A 51 -22.68 -12.06 2.08
N LYS A 52 -23.28 -11.47 1.02
CA LYS A 52 -24.72 -11.58 0.76
C LYS A 52 -25.05 -11.49 -0.74
N LYS A 53 -25.97 -12.34 -1.20
CA LYS A 53 -26.49 -12.35 -2.57
C LYS A 53 -28.00 -12.09 -2.60
N MET A 54 -28.44 -11.11 -3.38
CA MET A 54 -29.84 -10.80 -3.63
C MET A 54 -30.15 -10.88 -5.12
N ARG A 55 -31.31 -11.44 -5.48
CA ARG A 55 -31.76 -11.57 -6.87
C ARG A 55 -33.05 -10.76 -7.05
N VAL A 56 -33.00 -9.74 -7.91
CA VAL A 56 -34.11 -8.80 -8.15
C VAL A 56 -34.72 -9.09 -9.53
N PRO A 57 -36.02 -9.45 -9.60
CA PRO A 57 -36.75 -9.55 -10.86
C PRO A 57 -36.87 -8.18 -11.51
N LEU A 58 -36.40 -8.05 -12.76
CA LEU A 58 -36.52 -6.80 -13.51
C LEU A 58 -37.77 -6.75 -14.41
N GLY A 59 -38.55 -7.83 -14.43
CA GLY A 59 -39.86 -7.90 -15.09
C GLY A 59 -39.86 -7.58 -16.59
N ASP A 60 -41.07 -7.50 -17.18
CA ASP A 60 -41.27 -6.93 -18.51
C ASP A 60 -41.75 -5.48 -18.36
N ILE A 61 -41.01 -4.54 -18.97
CA ILE A 61 -41.07 -3.09 -18.71
C ILE A 61 -42.47 -2.47 -18.93
N GLU A 62 -43.36 -3.13 -19.66
CA GLU A 62 -44.71 -2.63 -19.97
C GLU A 62 -45.74 -2.85 -18.84
N GLN A 63 -45.34 -3.43 -17.69
CA GLN A 63 -46.24 -3.70 -16.56
C GLN A 63 -46.07 -2.79 -15.34
N TYR A 64 -45.11 -1.86 -15.33
CA TYR A 64 -44.95 -0.94 -14.20
C TYR A 64 -45.94 0.23 -14.29
N SER A 65 -46.75 0.38 -13.25
CA SER A 65 -47.68 1.49 -13.04
C SER A 65 -47.13 2.48 -12.01
N ASP A 66 -47.62 3.73 -12.01
CA ASP A 66 -47.19 4.77 -11.06
C ASP A 66 -47.35 4.33 -9.59
N SER A 67 -48.35 3.48 -9.30
CA SER A 67 -48.57 2.91 -7.96
C SER A 67 -47.47 1.95 -7.49
N ASP A 68 -46.74 1.31 -8.41
CA ASP A 68 -45.66 0.37 -8.07
C ASP A 68 -44.40 1.11 -7.57
N PHE A 69 -44.17 2.34 -8.06
CA PHE A 69 -43.09 3.22 -7.60
C PHE A 69 -43.37 3.84 -6.23
N ASP A 70 -44.64 4.14 -5.93
CA ASP A 70 -45.06 4.60 -4.61
C ASP A 70 -45.02 3.47 -3.56
N GLN A 71 -45.28 2.22 -4.00
CA GLN A 71 -45.11 1.03 -3.16
C GLN A 71 -43.62 0.73 -2.88
N LEU A 72 -42.73 1.02 -3.84
CA LEU A 72 -41.27 0.93 -3.68
C LEU A 72 -40.71 2.03 -2.76
N LYS A 73 -41.21 3.26 -2.87
CA LYS A 73 -40.86 4.36 -1.95
C LYS A 73 -41.33 4.06 -0.53
N SER A 74 -42.53 3.51 -0.36
CA SER A 74 -43.11 3.20 0.96
C SER A 74 -42.48 2.01 1.68
N THR A 75 -41.75 1.15 0.96
CA THR A 75 -41.01 0.01 1.53
C THR A 75 -39.60 0.37 2.01
N LEU A 76 -39.06 1.54 1.62
CA LEU A 76 -37.79 2.08 2.11
C LEU A 76 -37.96 2.77 3.47
N THR A 77 -37.09 2.46 4.41
CA THR A 77 -37.07 3.06 5.76
C THR A 77 -36.60 4.53 5.73
N THR A 78 -36.88 5.28 6.79
CA THR A 78 -36.54 6.72 6.89
C THR A 78 -35.03 6.97 6.75
N GLU A 79 -34.18 6.04 7.16
CA GLU A 79 -32.72 6.11 7.00
C GLU A 79 -32.28 5.78 5.56
N GLU A 80 -32.93 4.83 4.88
CA GLU A 80 -32.67 4.50 3.46
C GLU A 80 -33.06 5.65 2.51
N ARG A 81 -34.10 6.43 2.84
CA ARG A 81 -34.47 7.64 2.10
C ARG A 81 -33.52 8.82 2.34
N ALA A 82 -32.77 8.83 3.44
CA ALA A 82 -31.77 9.86 3.74
C ALA A 82 -30.42 9.59 3.04
N ALA A 83 -30.09 8.33 2.78
CA ALA A 83 -28.90 7.94 2.03
C ALA A 83 -29.06 8.11 0.50
N VAL A 84 -30.30 8.05 -0.02
CA VAL A 84 -30.60 8.31 -1.44
C VAL A 84 -30.98 9.78 -1.61
N HIS A 85 -29.99 10.66 -1.71
CA HIS A 85 -30.24 12.05 -2.07
C HIS A 85 -30.46 12.16 -3.59
N LEU A 86 -31.72 12.25 -4.02
CA LEU A 86 -32.06 12.60 -5.40
C LEU A 86 -31.86 14.11 -5.61
N PRO A 87 -30.99 14.56 -6.54
CA PRO A 87 -30.84 15.97 -6.87
C PRO A 87 -32.18 16.56 -7.35
N LYS A 88 -32.48 17.82 -7.00
CA LYS A 88 -33.73 18.52 -7.35
C LYS A 88 -34.03 18.66 -8.85
N GLY A 89 -33.15 18.19 -9.74
CA GLY A 89 -33.36 18.11 -11.19
C GLY A 89 -33.88 16.76 -11.71
N VAL A 90 -33.92 15.71 -10.88
CA VAL A 90 -34.28 14.35 -11.38
C VAL A 90 -35.77 14.19 -11.67
N GLU A 91 -36.67 14.89 -10.98
CA GLU A 91 -38.10 14.95 -11.36
C GLU A 91 -38.32 15.63 -12.71
N SER A 92 -37.47 16.61 -13.07
CA SER A 92 -37.45 17.27 -14.38
C SER A 92 -36.91 16.33 -15.46
N LEU A 93 -35.85 15.56 -15.14
CA LEU A 93 -35.28 14.54 -16.02
C LEU A 93 -36.25 13.39 -16.28
N ILE A 94 -36.97 12.93 -15.26
CA ILE A 94 -37.98 11.86 -15.36
C ILE A 94 -39.19 12.35 -16.17
N ARG A 95 -39.71 13.57 -15.91
CA ARG A 95 -40.77 14.16 -16.75
C ARG A 95 -40.34 14.43 -18.19
N GLY A 96 -39.06 14.76 -18.40
CA GLY A 96 -38.45 14.90 -19.73
C GLY A 96 -38.36 13.55 -20.45
N LEU A 97 -37.95 12.50 -19.75
CA LEU A 97 -37.91 11.12 -20.24
C LEU A 97 -39.30 10.55 -20.52
N GLU A 98 -40.32 10.85 -19.70
CA GLU A 98 -41.71 10.46 -19.94
C GLU A 98 -42.27 11.09 -21.23
N LYS A 99 -42.01 12.39 -21.44
CA LYS A 99 -42.38 13.08 -22.69
C LYS A 99 -41.61 12.56 -23.91
N PHE A 100 -40.32 12.25 -23.74
CA PHE A 100 -39.45 11.70 -24.77
C PHE A 100 -39.86 10.27 -25.19
N VAL A 101 -40.24 9.42 -24.22
CA VAL A 101 -40.72 8.05 -24.45
C VAL A 101 -42.13 8.03 -25.06
N ALA A 102 -43.02 8.94 -24.64
CA ALA A 102 -44.35 9.10 -25.25
C ALA A 102 -44.27 9.54 -26.72
N PHE A 103 -43.29 10.36 -27.09
CA PHE A 103 -43.07 10.82 -28.46
C PHE A 103 -42.48 9.70 -29.37
N PHE A 104 -41.56 8.89 -28.84
CA PHE A 104 -40.93 7.79 -29.59
C PHE A 104 -41.79 6.52 -29.76
N LYS A 105 -42.85 6.33 -28.96
CA LYS A 105 -43.87 5.28 -29.21
C LYS A 105 -44.55 5.43 -30.58
N ARG A 106 -44.42 6.59 -31.24
CA ARG A 106 -45.10 6.91 -32.50
C ARG A 106 -44.27 6.64 -33.78
N PHE A 107 -42.97 6.37 -33.68
CA PHE A 107 -42.12 6.12 -34.85
C PHE A 107 -41.15 4.94 -34.64
N LYS A 108 -41.59 3.74 -35.06
CA LYS A 108 -40.70 2.58 -35.25
C LYS A 108 -40.17 2.57 -36.68
N ARG A 109 -38.88 2.89 -36.88
CA ARG A 109 -37.95 2.23 -37.84
C ARG A 109 -36.67 3.05 -38.02
N ASN A 110 -35.58 2.61 -37.39
CA ASN A 110 -34.30 2.26 -38.01
C ASN A 110 -33.15 2.35 -36.99
N LYS A 111 -32.21 1.41 -37.12
CA LYS A 111 -31.16 1.07 -36.15
C LYS A 111 -29.87 1.87 -36.42
N ARG A 112 -29.32 2.52 -35.39
CA ARG A 112 -27.87 2.65 -35.11
C ARG A 112 -27.64 3.11 -33.66
N ARG A 113 -26.53 2.69 -33.03
CA ARG A 113 -26.09 3.09 -31.67
C ARG A 113 -25.30 4.41 -31.76
N LEU A 114 -25.61 5.37 -30.89
CA LEU A 114 -24.93 6.66 -30.72
C LEU A 114 -23.95 6.59 -29.53
N SER A 115 -22.87 7.37 -29.55
CA SER A 115 -21.93 7.51 -28.43
C SER A 115 -22.46 8.50 -27.37
N ILE A 116 -21.85 8.51 -26.17
CA ILE A 116 -22.24 9.39 -25.05
C ILE A 116 -22.02 10.87 -25.40
N GLN A 117 -20.96 11.20 -26.16
CA GLN A 117 -20.69 12.56 -26.64
C GLN A 117 -21.70 13.03 -27.69
N ASP A 118 -22.12 12.16 -28.62
CA ASP A 118 -23.16 12.47 -29.61
C ASP A 118 -24.53 12.74 -28.96
N THR A 119 -24.78 12.10 -27.82
CA THR A 119 -26.03 12.24 -27.06
C THR A 119 -26.07 13.56 -26.30
N LEU A 120 -24.93 14.01 -25.74
CA LEU A 120 -24.81 15.30 -25.06
C LEU A 120 -24.88 16.49 -26.02
N LEU A 121 -24.31 16.37 -27.22
CA LEU A 121 -24.39 17.38 -28.27
C LEU A 121 -25.82 17.51 -28.84
N ALA A 122 -26.52 16.39 -29.01
CA ALA A 122 -27.94 16.39 -29.41
C ALA A 122 -28.85 17.00 -28.33
N ILE A 123 -28.54 16.76 -27.04
CA ILE A 123 -29.25 17.38 -25.91
C ILE A 123 -29.01 18.90 -25.87
N ALA A 124 -27.79 19.37 -26.13
CA ALA A 124 -27.47 20.81 -26.18
C ALA A 124 -28.20 21.56 -27.31
N VAL A 125 -28.31 20.95 -28.50
CA VAL A 125 -29.04 21.52 -29.65
C VAL A 125 -30.56 21.54 -29.41
N VAL A 126 -31.11 20.53 -28.72
CA VAL A 126 -32.55 20.44 -28.40
C VAL A 126 -32.95 21.37 -27.25
N LEU A 127 -32.07 21.58 -26.27
CA LEU A 127 -32.28 22.56 -25.19
C LEU A 127 -32.28 24.01 -25.72
N PHE A 128 -31.49 24.31 -26.75
CA PHE A 128 -31.48 25.63 -27.40
C PHE A 128 -32.75 25.93 -28.22
N ALA A 129 -33.41 24.91 -28.79
CA ALA A 129 -34.67 25.10 -29.52
C ALA A 129 -35.89 25.32 -28.60
N SER A 130 -35.71 25.21 -27.28
CA SER A 130 -36.77 25.26 -26.27
C SER A 130 -36.72 26.52 -25.39
N SER A 131 -35.88 27.52 -25.70
CA SER A 131 -35.91 28.78 -24.95
C SER A 131 -37.13 29.63 -25.34
N ASP A 132 -38.02 29.87 -24.39
CA ASP A 132 -39.30 30.59 -24.52
C ASP A 132 -39.20 32.10 -24.84
N SER A 133 -38.10 32.60 -25.41
CA SER A 133 -37.90 34.04 -25.66
C SER A 133 -38.12 34.52 -27.10
N LEU A 134 -38.60 33.67 -28.01
CA LEU A 134 -38.95 34.11 -29.39
C LEU A 134 -40.43 34.51 -29.48
N THR A 135 -40.67 35.82 -29.59
CA THR A 135 -41.99 36.38 -29.89
C THR A 135 -42.50 35.90 -31.25
N THR A 136 -43.80 35.61 -31.28
CA THR A 136 -44.63 35.09 -32.38
C THR A 136 -44.34 35.67 -33.76
N ALA A 137 -43.57 34.95 -34.61
CA ALA A 137 -43.72 34.99 -36.07
C ALA A 137 -42.98 33.86 -36.82
N SER A 138 -41.91 33.25 -36.29
CA SER A 138 -41.25 32.11 -36.94
C SER A 138 -40.59 31.18 -35.92
N LYS A 139 -40.78 29.86 -36.06
CA LYS A 139 -40.12 28.85 -35.22
C LYS A 139 -39.15 28.04 -36.07
N ALA A 140 -37.86 28.29 -35.89
CA ALA A 140 -36.82 27.43 -36.46
C ALA A 140 -36.71 26.14 -35.61
N THR A 141 -36.85 24.98 -36.24
CA THR A 141 -36.71 23.67 -35.57
C THR A 141 -35.51 22.96 -36.16
N ALA A 142 -34.53 22.58 -35.33
CA ALA A 142 -33.34 21.85 -35.75
C ALA A 142 -33.44 20.37 -35.38
N ILE A 143 -33.13 19.48 -36.34
CA ILE A 143 -33.12 18.03 -36.15
C ILE A 143 -31.74 17.51 -36.55
N ALA A 144 -31.01 16.93 -35.59
CA ALA A 144 -29.75 16.24 -35.87
C ALA A 144 -30.06 14.85 -36.44
N THR A 145 -29.49 14.52 -37.61
CA THR A 145 -29.66 13.22 -38.27
C THR A 145 -28.33 12.62 -38.69
N ALA A 146 -28.07 11.39 -38.26
CA ALA A 146 -26.92 10.61 -38.68
C ALA A 146 -27.26 9.83 -39.97
N GLN A 147 -26.51 10.07 -41.05
CA GLN A 147 -26.62 9.31 -42.30
C GLN A 147 -25.30 8.59 -42.63
N LYS A 148 -25.27 7.84 -43.76
CA LYS A 148 -24.13 6.99 -44.13
C LYS A 148 -22.83 7.77 -44.38
N ASP A 149 -22.93 9.09 -44.59
CA ASP A 149 -21.84 9.95 -45.07
C ASP A 149 -21.39 11.02 -44.02
N GLY A 150 -21.94 10.99 -42.79
CA GLY A 150 -21.59 11.93 -41.71
C GLY A 150 -22.78 12.31 -40.80
N LEU A 151 -22.51 13.07 -39.73
CA LEU A 151 -23.53 13.68 -38.87
C LEU A 151 -23.94 15.03 -39.45
N TYR A 152 -25.24 15.34 -39.51
CA TYR A 152 -25.73 16.62 -40.05
C TYR A 152 -26.82 17.22 -39.15
N ALA A 153 -26.85 18.54 -39.05
CA ALA A 153 -28.00 19.29 -38.54
C ALA A 153 -28.87 19.73 -39.71
N GLU A 154 -30.14 19.32 -39.71
CA GLU A 154 -31.15 19.83 -40.62
C GLU A 154 -32.00 20.88 -39.90
N ILE A 155 -31.94 22.12 -40.38
CA ILE A 155 -32.67 23.25 -39.81
C ILE A 155 -33.88 23.54 -40.70
N TYR A 156 -35.05 23.53 -40.10
CA TYR A 156 -36.33 23.75 -40.75
C TYR A 156 -36.90 25.08 -40.29
N ASN A 157 -37.28 25.94 -41.24
CA ASN A 157 -38.09 27.10 -40.93
C ASN A 157 -39.58 26.72 -41.07
N VAL A 158 -40.37 26.96 -40.02
CA VAL A 158 -41.79 26.60 -39.98
C VAL A 158 -42.60 27.87 -39.70
N GLU A 159 -43.42 28.24 -40.69
CA GLU A 159 -44.38 29.34 -40.60
C GLU A 159 -45.79 28.74 -40.68
N ASP A 160 -46.66 29.10 -39.73
CA ASP A 160 -48.05 28.64 -39.63
C ASP A 160 -48.25 27.11 -39.76
N GLY A 161 -47.30 26.34 -39.24
CA GLY A 161 -47.34 24.88 -39.23
C GLY A 161 -46.94 24.20 -40.54
N VAL A 162 -46.44 24.97 -41.52
CA VAL A 162 -45.92 24.45 -42.79
C VAL A 162 -44.41 24.70 -42.88
N VAL A 163 -43.65 23.68 -43.25
CA VAL A 163 -42.20 23.78 -43.43
C VAL A 163 -41.92 24.55 -44.73
N THR A 164 -41.39 25.78 -44.62
CA THR A 164 -41.18 26.67 -45.77
C THR A 164 -39.76 26.60 -46.33
N LYS A 165 -38.75 26.22 -45.53
CA LYS A 165 -37.35 26.08 -45.98
C LYS A 165 -36.60 25.01 -45.19
N LYS A 166 -35.79 24.20 -45.89
CA LYS A 166 -34.93 23.15 -45.31
C LYS A 166 -33.46 23.46 -45.63
N MET A 167 -32.64 23.59 -44.59
CA MET A 167 -31.19 23.82 -44.70
C MET A 167 -30.42 22.70 -44.02
N ARG A 168 -29.30 22.27 -44.60
CA ARG A 168 -28.54 21.09 -44.16
C ARG A 168 -27.09 21.47 -43.89
N VAL A 169 -26.63 21.26 -42.66
CA VAL A 169 -25.28 21.64 -42.21
C VAL A 169 -24.53 20.38 -41.77
N PRO A 170 -23.33 20.08 -42.31
CA PRO A 170 -22.48 19.00 -41.82
C PRO A 170 -21.95 19.32 -40.42
N LEU A 171 -22.11 18.38 -39.49
CA LEU A 171 -21.49 18.38 -38.17
C LEU A 171 -20.31 17.39 -38.23
N GLY A 172 -19.14 17.85 -38.64
CA GLY A 172 -17.90 17.07 -38.53
C GLY A 172 -17.35 17.03 -37.09
N ASP A 173 -16.22 16.35 -36.90
CA ASP A 173 -15.44 16.42 -35.65
C ASP A 173 -15.08 17.87 -35.36
N ILE A 174 -15.62 18.42 -34.27
CA ILE A 174 -15.42 19.83 -33.89
C ILE A 174 -13.92 20.16 -33.70
N GLU A 175 -13.09 19.16 -33.41
CA GLU A 175 -11.64 19.27 -33.25
C GLU A 175 -10.87 19.53 -34.57
N GLN A 176 -11.51 19.40 -35.74
CA GLN A 176 -10.86 19.59 -37.05
C GLN A 176 -11.20 20.93 -37.73
N TYR A 177 -12.10 21.73 -37.16
CA TYR A 177 -12.49 23.01 -37.77
C TYR A 177 -11.48 24.12 -37.43
N SER A 178 -10.96 24.78 -38.46
CA SER A 178 -10.14 25.98 -38.33
C SER A 178 -11.01 27.25 -38.21
N ASP A 179 -10.44 28.35 -37.72
CA ASP A 179 -11.14 29.65 -37.67
C ASP A 179 -11.64 30.09 -39.08
N SER A 180 -10.94 29.69 -40.16
CA SER A 180 -11.38 29.96 -41.54
C SER A 180 -12.61 29.17 -41.97
N ASP A 181 -12.83 27.97 -41.44
CA ASP A 181 -13.98 27.14 -41.79
C ASP A 181 -15.28 27.71 -41.18
N PHE A 182 -15.18 28.31 -39.98
CA PHE A 182 -16.29 29.01 -39.33
C PHE A 182 -16.66 30.32 -40.03
N ASP A 183 -15.67 31.08 -40.50
CA ASP A 183 -15.91 32.32 -41.25
C ASP A 183 -16.49 32.04 -42.63
N GLN A 184 -16.08 30.93 -43.27
CA GLN A 184 -16.68 30.46 -44.52
C GLN A 184 -18.14 30.04 -44.31
N LEU A 185 -18.47 29.38 -43.20
CA LEU A 185 -19.85 29.02 -42.82
C LEU A 185 -20.72 30.27 -42.54
N LYS A 186 -20.17 31.29 -41.86
CA LYS A 186 -20.84 32.59 -41.64
C LYS A 186 -21.09 33.31 -42.97
N SER A 187 -20.15 33.21 -43.92
CA SER A 187 -20.26 33.86 -45.23
C SER A 187 -21.42 33.32 -46.09
N THR A 188 -21.80 32.05 -45.91
CA THR A 188 -22.90 31.39 -46.62
C THR A 188 -24.30 31.69 -46.11
N LEU A 189 -24.45 32.38 -44.97
CA LEU A 189 -25.73 32.76 -44.38
C LEU A 189 -26.16 34.17 -44.81
N THR A 190 -27.45 34.36 -45.09
CA THR A 190 -28.02 35.68 -45.43
C THR A 190 -28.05 36.62 -44.21
N THR A 191 -28.19 37.93 -44.45
CA THR A 191 -28.15 38.97 -43.40
C THR A 191 -29.21 38.76 -42.30
N GLU A 192 -30.38 38.23 -42.65
CA GLU A 192 -31.47 37.90 -41.70
C GLU A 192 -31.20 36.59 -40.93
N GLU A 193 -30.60 35.58 -41.58
CA GLU A 193 -30.20 34.32 -40.92
C GLU A 193 -29.07 34.52 -39.90
N ARG A 194 -28.16 35.49 -40.13
CA ARG A 194 -27.14 35.90 -39.15
C ARG A 194 -27.71 36.58 -37.91
N ALA A 195 -28.87 37.24 -38.02
CA ALA A 195 -29.55 37.90 -36.90
C ALA A 195 -30.30 36.90 -36.00
N ALA A 196 -30.75 35.76 -36.55
CA ALA A 196 -31.48 34.72 -35.80
C ALA A 196 -30.56 33.74 -35.05
N VAL A 197 -29.30 33.54 -35.49
CA VAL A 197 -28.31 32.63 -34.87
C VAL A 197 -27.38 33.40 -33.91
N HIS A 198 -27.92 34.35 -33.16
CA HIS A 198 -27.11 35.17 -32.26
C HIS A 198 -26.75 34.39 -30.99
N LEU A 199 -25.57 33.74 -30.97
CA LEU A 199 -24.86 33.47 -29.72
C LEU A 199 -24.56 34.82 -29.07
N PRO A 200 -24.94 35.07 -27.80
CA PRO A 200 -24.55 36.29 -27.11
C PRO A 200 -23.02 36.44 -27.17
N LYS A 201 -22.50 37.62 -27.53
CA LYS A 201 -21.05 37.89 -27.66
C LYS A 201 -20.23 37.44 -26.43
N GLY A 202 -20.85 37.37 -25.25
CA GLY A 202 -20.23 36.87 -24.02
C GLY A 202 -20.01 35.35 -23.98
N VAL A 203 -20.86 34.55 -24.64
CA VAL A 203 -20.77 33.07 -24.62
C VAL A 203 -19.79 32.56 -25.68
N GLU A 204 -19.74 33.19 -26.87
CA GLU A 204 -18.78 32.83 -27.92
C GLU A 204 -17.32 33.20 -27.54
N SER A 205 -17.12 34.28 -26.77
CA SER A 205 -15.81 34.64 -26.21
C SER A 205 -15.41 33.72 -25.04
N PHE A 206 -16.37 33.34 -24.19
CA PHE A 206 -16.18 32.44 -23.06
C PHE A 206 -15.69 31.03 -23.45
N PHE A 207 -16.36 30.36 -24.40
CA PHE A 207 -15.92 29.04 -24.88
C PHE A 207 -14.58 29.10 -25.64
N ARG A 208 -14.35 30.16 -26.44
CA ARG A 208 -13.06 30.38 -27.11
C ARG A 208 -11.90 30.66 -26.14
N GLY A 209 -12.15 31.28 -24.98
CA GLY A 209 -11.12 31.56 -23.97
C GLY A 209 -10.69 30.32 -23.18
N LEU A 210 -11.66 29.54 -22.68
CA LEU A 210 -11.43 28.32 -21.89
C LEU A 210 -10.69 27.23 -22.67
N GLU A 211 -11.01 27.05 -23.96
CA GLU A 211 -10.42 26.02 -24.82
C GLU A 211 -9.00 26.40 -25.28
N LYS A 212 -8.74 27.69 -25.53
CA LYS A 212 -7.41 28.20 -25.91
C LYS A 212 -6.37 28.04 -24.80
N PHE A 213 -6.72 28.38 -23.57
CA PHE A 213 -5.80 28.27 -22.44
C PHE A 213 -5.43 26.82 -22.12
N ARG A 214 -6.41 25.90 -22.07
CA ARG A 214 -6.16 24.46 -21.81
C ARG A 214 -5.28 23.83 -22.89
N ARG A 215 -5.50 24.19 -24.15
CA ARG A 215 -4.66 23.74 -25.27
C ARG A 215 -3.22 24.22 -25.13
N LEU A 216 -3.00 25.47 -24.74
CA LEU A 216 -1.65 26.02 -24.53
C LEU A 216 -0.93 25.38 -23.34
N CYS A 217 -1.65 25.15 -22.24
CA CYS A 217 -1.13 24.38 -21.11
C CYS A 217 -0.77 22.96 -21.51
N GLY A 218 -1.62 22.30 -22.29
CA GLY A 218 -1.35 20.95 -22.81
C GLY A 218 -0.11 20.89 -23.69
N LEU A 219 0.07 21.87 -24.60
CA LEU A 219 1.25 21.99 -25.45
C LEU A 219 2.53 22.24 -24.63
N LEU A 220 2.49 23.15 -23.65
CA LEU A 220 3.65 23.42 -22.83
C LEU A 220 3.99 22.22 -21.93
N HIS A 221 2.98 21.62 -21.30
CA HIS A 221 3.15 20.45 -20.46
C HIS A 221 3.72 19.27 -21.24
N SER A 222 3.27 19.00 -22.48
CA SER A 222 3.77 17.86 -23.26
C SER A 222 5.28 17.97 -23.54
N VAL A 223 5.79 19.17 -23.87
CA VAL A 223 7.22 19.38 -24.13
C VAL A 223 8.03 19.38 -22.83
N LEU A 224 7.49 19.97 -21.75
CA LEU A 224 8.20 20.09 -20.46
C LEU A 224 8.22 18.78 -19.64
N ALA A 225 7.13 18.01 -19.66
CA ALA A 225 7.03 16.76 -18.91
C ALA A 225 8.06 15.72 -19.40
N ALA A 226 8.35 15.69 -20.70
CA ALA A 226 9.41 14.86 -21.27
C ALA A 226 10.81 15.23 -20.74
N LYS A 227 11.00 16.49 -20.34
CA LYS A 227 12.23 17.01 -19.71
C LYS A 227 12.18 16.94 -18.17
N GLY A 228 11.20 16.25 -17.60
CA GLY A 228 11.05 16.10 -16.13
C GLY A 228 10.56 17.36 -15.41
N LEU A 229 10.06 18.36 -16.14
CA LEU A 229 9.39 19.56 -15.62
C LEU A 229 7.87 19.34 -15.72
N ASP A 230 7.35 18.48 -14.86
CA ASP A 230 6.00 17.90 -14.95
C ASP A 230 4.96 18.55 -14.02
N VAL A 231 5.34 19.60 -13.28
CA VAL A 231 4.40 20.39 -12.48
C VAL A 231 4.14 21.70 -13.23
N LEU A 232 2.87 21.91 -13.62
CA LEU A 232 2.44 23.13 -14.29
C LEU A 232 1.20 23.66 -13.59
N ILE A 233 1.29 24.83 -12.97
CA ILE A 233 0.19 25.43 -12.20
C ILE A 233 -0.23 26.72 -12.88
N PRO A 234 -1.38 26.73 -13.57
CA PRO A 234 -1.90 27.92 -14.20
C PRO A 234 -2.67 28.81 -13.21
N LEU A 235 -2.52 30.12 -13.38
CA LEU A 235 -3.28 31.16 -12.69
C LEU A 235 -3.23 32.45 -13.50
N SER A 236 -3.94 33.49 -13.07
CA SER A 236 -3.74 34.82 -13.60
C SER A 236 -2.69 35.61 -12.82
N GLN A 237 -1.96 36.47 -13.52
CA GLN A 237 -1.02 37.42 -12.90
C GLN A 237 -1.75 38.34 -11.91
N GLU A 238 -2.98 38.75 -12.23
CA GLU A 238 -3.78 39.61 -11.38
C GLU A 238 -4.18 38.89 -10.07
N SER A 239 -4.65 37.64 -10.16
CA SER A 239 -4.98 36.82 -8.99
C SER A 239 -3.78 36.66 -8.06
N TYR A 240 -2.57 36.48 -8.60
CA TYR A 240 -1.35 36.44 -7.80
C TYR A 240 -1.05 37.78 -7.12
N ASN A 241 -1.10 38.89 -7.86
CA ASN A 241 -0.81 40.21 -7.32
C ASN A 241 -1.83 40.64 -6.24
N GLN A 242 -3.12 40.33 -6.44
CA GLN A 242 -4.18 40.54 -5.44
C GLN A 242 -3.95 39.67 -4.20
N TYR A 243 -3.58 38.40 -4.37
CA TYR A 243 -3.23 37.52 -3.25
C TYR A 243 -2.10 38.16 -2.41
N LEU A 244 -1.04 38.69 -3.05
CA LEU A 244 0.02 39.36 -2.31
C LEU A 244 -0.47 40.59 -1.54
N GLU A 245 -1.39 41.38 -2.09
CA GLU A 245 -1.96 42.56 -1.42
C GLU A 245 -2.75 42.17 -0.16
N VAL A 246 -3.64 41.19 -0.29
CA VAL A 246 -4.47 40.68 0.82
C VAL A 246 -3.60 40.18 1.96
N TYR A 247 -2.59 39.35 1.66
CA TYR A 247 -1.71 38.76 2.67
C TYR A 247 -0.52 39.64 3.06
N SER A 248 -0.34 40.82 2.43
CA SER A 248 0.73 41.75 2.81
C SER A 248 0.48 42.44 4.15
N ILE A 249 -0.78 42.53 4.59
CA ILE A 249 -1.17 43.21 5.83
C ILE A 249 -0.65 42.46 7.06
N GLU A 250 -0.63 41.13 6.98
CA GLU A 250 -0.22 40.24 8.09
C GLU A 250 1.27 39.84 8.01
N ALA A 251 1.99 40.27 6.97
CA ALA A 251 3.38 39.90 6.75
C ALA A 251 4.37 40.83 7.45
N ALA A 252 5.51 40.29 7.87
CA ALA A 252 6.59 41.06 8.51
C ALA A 252 7.24 42.13 7.59
N SER A 253 7.02 42.04 6.27
CA SER A 253 7.46 43.02 5.27
C SER A 253 6.44 43.08 4.13
N PRO A 254 6.23 44.25 3.48
CA PRO A 254 5.28 44.35 2.38
C PRO A 254 5.56 43.34 1.28
N LEU A 255 4.60 42.44 1.02
CA LEU A 255 4.71 41.42 -0.02
C LEU A 255 4.53 41.99 -1.43
N THR A 256 3.96 43.19 -1.53
CA THR A 256 3.70 43.91 -2.79
C THR A 256 4.97 44.15 -3.62
N ARG A 257 6.16 44.16 -3.01
CA ARG A 257 7.45 44.23 -3.73
C ARG A 257 7.74 43.03 -4.65
N PHE A 258 7.00 41.93 -4.49
CA PHE A 258 7.12 40.72 -5.32
C PHE A 258 6.01 40.61 -6.38
N GLN A 259 5.20 41.67 -6.54
CA GLN A 259 4.22 41.71 -7.62
C GLN A 259 4.90 41.65 -8.98
N LEU A 260 4.29 40.89 -9.89
CA LEU A 260 4.77 40.82 -11.26
C LEU A 260 4.23 42.02 -12.04
N PRO A 261 5.11 42.85 -12.65
CA PRO A 261 4.66 43.93 -13.52
C PRO A 261 4.17 43.37 -14.86
N VAL A 262 3.18 44.04 -15.45
CA VAL A 262 2.77 43.79 -16.85
C VAL A 262 3.92 44.24 -17.75
N PRO A 263 4.47 43.36 -18.63
CA PRO A 263 5.49 43.76 -19.58
C PRO A 263 5.00 44.86 -20.51
N GLU A 264 5.83 45.88 -20.77
CA GLU A 264 5.47 46.99 -21.68
C GLU A 264 5.11 46.49 -23.10
N SER A 265 5.68 45.35 -23.51
CA SER A 265 5.40 44.69 -24.79
C SER A 265 3.99 44.10 -24.91
N TYR A 266 3.26 43.92 -23.80
CA TYR A 266 2.01 43.17 -23.82
C TYR A 266 0.80 44.01 -24.26
N GLY A 267 0.86 45.33 -24.10
CA GLY A 267 -0.21 46.24 -24.52
C GLY A 267 -1.53 46.07 -23.74
N ASP A 268 -2.29 47.16 -23.65
CA ASP A 268 -3.55 47.31 -22.90
C ASP A 268 -3.52 46.99 -21.38
N LYS A 269 -3.85 47.99 -20.55
CA LYS A 269 -3.69 47.92 -19.07
C LYS A 269 -4.78 47.10 -18.36
N ASN A 270 -5.76 46.58 -19.09
CA ASN A 270 -7.02 46.08 -18.54
C ASN A 270 -7.28 44.58 -18.76
N SER A 271 -6.33 43.80 -19.29
CA SER A 271 -6.48 42.34 -19.44
C SER A 271 -5.55 41.57 -18.50
N SER A 272 -6.13 40.77 -17.60
CA SER A 272 -5.41 39.84 -16.73
C SER A 272 -4.61 38.84 -17.57
N HIS A 273 -3.29 38.72 -17.39
CA HIS A 273 -2.42 37.86 -18.20
C HIS A 273 -2.24 36.45 -17.60
N LEU A 274 -2.07 35.44 -18.45
CA LEU A 274 -1.82 34.07 -18.01
C LEU A 274 -0.43 33.90 -17.41
N LEU A 275 -0.41 33.45 -16.16
CA LEU A 275 0.77 33.06 -15.42
C LEU A 275 0.81 31.53 -15.30
N LEU A 276 1.97 30.94 -15.55
CA LEU A 276 2.20 29.51 -15.48
C LEU A 276 3.38 29.24 -14.54
N LEU A 277 3.11 28.72 -13.34
CA LEU A 277 4.15 28.28 -12.43
C LEU A 277 4.62 26.89 -12.82
N VAL A 278 5.90 26.76 -13.16
CA VAL A 278 6.53 25.50 -13.56
C VAL A 278 7.38 24.96 -12.43
N GLY A 279 7.28 23.66 -12.21
CA GLY A 279 8.07 22.90 -11.25
C GLY A 279 8.36 21.49 -11.72
N ASN A 280 8.85 20.68 -10.80
CA ASN A 280 9.09 19.27 -11.03
C ASN A 280 8.73 18.40 -9.82
N SER A 281 8.37 17.16 -10.10
CA SER A 281 8.35 16.04 -9.17
C SER A 281 9.70 15.31 -9.19
N ARG A 282 9.74 14.07 -8.66
CA ARG A 282 10.90 13.18 -8.78
C ARG A 282 11.35 12.93 -10.24
N LYS A 283 10.46 13.15 -11.24
CA LYS A 283 10.75 12.93 -12.66
C LYS A 283 11.90 13.75 -13.24
N LEU A 284 12.31 14.85 -12.59
CA LEU A 284 13.48 15.64 -13.00
C LEU A 284 14.78 14.83 -12.98
N TRP A 285 14.89 13.82 -12.11
CA TRP A 285 16.18 13.22 -11.78
C TRP A 285 16.87 12.58 -12.98
N ASN A 286 16.18 11.74 -13.75
CA ASN A 286 16.81 11.05 -14.88
C ASN A 286 17.23 12.00 -16.03
N PRO A 287 16.36 12.94 -16.49
CA PRO A 287 16.78 13.94 -17.47
C PRO A 287 17.93 14.84 -16.99
N LEU A 288 17.97 15.17 -15.69
CA LEU A 288 19.09 15.89 -15.10
C LEU A 288 20.39 15.05 -15.17
N LEU A 289 20.34 13.75 -14.85
CA LEU A 289 21.50 12.88 -14.98
C LEU A 289 21.97 12.75 -16.45
N ASP A 290 21.05 12.73 -17.42
CA ASP A 290 21.40 12.76 -18.85
C ASP A 290 22.14 14.05 -19.24
N PHE A 291 21.66 15.19 -18.72
CA PHE A 291 22.31 16.48 -18.92
C PHE A 291 23.72 16.51 -18.30
N VAL A 292 23.84 16.06 -17.05
CA VAL A 292 25.12 15.98 -16.35
C VAL A 292 26.09 15.03 -17.05
N GLU A 293 25.61 13.90 -17.57
CA GLU A 293 26.45 12.96 -18.32
C GLU A 293 27.02 13.61 -19.59
N ARG A 294 26.19 14.30 -20.37
CA ARG A 294 26.66 15.07 -21.52
C ARG A 294 27.68 16.11 -21.10
N GLU A 295 27.45 16.83 -20.02
CA GLU A 295 28.40 17.83 -19.52
C GLU A 295 29.75 17.21 -19.13
N MET A 296 29.73 16.10 -18.39
CA MET A 296 30.93 15.38 -18.01
C MET A 296 31.72 14.89 -19.23
N GLN A 297 31.06 14.50 -20.32
CA GLN A 297 31.72 14.11 -21.57
C GLN A 297 32.44 15.29 -22.24
N HIS A 298 31.88 16.50 -22.17
CA HIS A 298 32.47 17.69 -22.80
C HIS A 298 33.54 18.38 -21.92
N ASN A 299 33.50 18.17 -20.60
CA ASN A 299 34.34 18.88 -19.64
C ASN A 299 35.30 17.95 -18.85
N GLU A 300 35.86 16.92 -19.49
CA GLU A 300 36.84 16.00 -18.88
C GLU A 300 36.38 15.40 -17.53
N GLY A 301 35.09 15.06 -17.42
CA GLY A 301 34.48 14.48 -16.21
C GLY A 301 34.05 15.50 -15.14
N ARG A 302 34.25 16.80 -15.37
CA ARG A 302 33.82 17.87 -14.46
C ARG A 302 32.36 18.25 -14.70
N ILE A 303 31.69 18.65 -13.62
CA ILE A 303 30.34 19.22 -13.64
C ILE A 303 30.48 20.70 -13.27
N LEU A 304 29.83 21.58 -14.02
CA LEU A 304 29.83 23.03 -13.76
C LEU A 304 28.86 23.37 -12.63
N ASP A 305 29.07 24.51 -11.98
CA ASP A 305 28.23 25.01 -10.88
C ASP A 305 26.75 25.11 -11.29
N ASP A 306 25.86 24.97 -10.31
CA ASP A 306 24.40 25.07 -10.45
C ASP A 306 23.78 24.21 -11.59
N PRO A 307 24.08 22.89 -11.65
CA PRO A 307 23.67 22.05 -12.77
C PRO A 307 22.14 21.92 -12.92
N VAL A 308 21.39 22.00 -11.82
CA VAL A 308 19.92 22.00 -11.88
C VAL A 308 19.39 23.27 -12.55
N ASP A 309 19.92 24.43 -12.18
CA ASP A 309 19.41 25.70 -12.69
C ASP A 309 19.76 25.87 -14.17
N ARG A 310 20.97 25.46 -14.57
CA ARG A 310 21.37 25.42 -15.99
C ARG A 310 20.51 24.45 -16.80
N TYR A 311 20.29 23.24 -16.29
CA TYR A 311 19.41 22.26 -16.95
C TYR A 311 17.99 22.82 -17.15
N VAL A 312 17.43 23.45 -16.10
CA VAL A 312 16.11 24.05 -16.12
C VAL A 312 16.05 25.21 -17.13
N GLN A 313 17.03 26.11 -17.13
CA GLN A 313 17.09 27.25 -18.04
C GLN A 313 17.19 26.79 -19.51
N GLU A 314 18.06 25.83 -19.81
CA GLU A 314 18.18 25.24 -21.14
C GLU A 314 16.88 24.54 -21.57
N SER A 315 16.27 23.77 -20.66
CA SER A 315 15.04 23.03 -20.94
C SER A 315 13.86 23.95 -21.24
N ILE A 316 13.65 24.98 -20.42
CA ILE A 316 12.58 25.97 -20.62
C ILE A 316 12.85 26.80 -21.88
N GLY A 317 14.07 27.32 -22.05
CA GLY A 317 14.42 28.16 -23.19
C GLY A 317 14.26 27.44 -24.53
N SER A 318 14.73 26.19 -24.61
CA SER A 318 14.54 25.36 -25.81
C SER A 318 13.08 25.01 -26.06
N SER A 319 12.30 24.67 -25.03
CA SER A 319 10.86 24.36 -25.18
C SER A 319 10.05 25.56 -25.65
N LEU A 320 10.31 26.75 -25.10
CA LEU A 320 9.60 27.96 -25.53
C LEU A 320 9.92 28.29 -27.00
N LYS A 321 11.20 28.19 -27.40
CA LYS A 321 11.62 28.40 -28.79
C LYS A 321 11.02 27.37 -29.76
N GLU A 322 10.83 26.13 -29.32
CA GLU A 322 10.12 25.11 -30.10
C GLU A 322 8.64 25.50 -30.27
N LEU A 323 8.00 25.90 -29.17
CA LEU A 323 6.58 26.24 -29.13
C LEU A 323 6.22 27.54 -29.86
N THR A 324 7.16 28.48 -30.05
CA THR A 324 6.93 29.67 -30.88
C THR A 324 6.57 29.30 -32.32
N THR A 325 7.07 28.17 -32.83
CA THR A 325 6.73 27.68 -34.18
C THR A 325 5.30 27.15 -34.28
N THR A 326 4.73 26.72 -33.14
CA THR A 326 3.40 26.12 -33.04
C THR A 326 2.34 27.16 -32.71
N HIS A 327 2.66 28.15 -31.86
CA HIS A 327 1.70 29.16 -31.42
C HIS A 327 2.38 30.49 -31.02
N ARG A 328 1.90 31.60 -31.59
CA ARG A 328 2.44 32.96 -31.37
C ARG A 328 2.44 33.43 -29.90
N ALA A 329 1.57 32.87 -29.05
CA ALA A 329 1.50 33.26 -27.63
C ALA A 329 2.81 33.01 -26.85
N PHE A 330 3.70 32.17 -27.38
CA PHE A 330 5.00 31.90 -26.76
C PHE A 330 6.12 32.84 -27.24
N GLU A 331 5.91 33.68 -28.27
CA GLU A 331 6.95 34.54 -28.87
C GLU A 331 7.50 35.57 -27.86
N ASP A 332 6.61 36.22 -27.11
CA ASP A 332 6.99 37.25 -26.12
C ASP A 332 7.00 36.72 -24.68
N ALA A 333 7.01 35.39 -24.48
CA ALA A 333 6.90 34.77 -23.17
C ALA A 333 7.99 35.26 -22.20
N LYS A 334 7.58 35.88 -21.09
CA LYS A 334 8.51 36.36 -20.05
C LYS A 334 8.69 35.29 -18.97
N VAL A 335 9.94 34.91 -18.71
CA VAL A 335 10.28 33.90 -17.70
C VAL A 335 10.91 34.56 -16.47
N TYR A 336 10.42 34.20 -15.30
CA TYR A 336 10.95 34.59 -14.00
C TYR A 336 11.50 33.35 -13.28
N TRP A 337 12.76 33.37 -12.85
CA TRP A 337 13.41 32.21 -12.25
C TRP A 337 13.32 32.23 -10.72
N VAL A 338 13.03 31.08 -10.10
CA VAL A 338 13.00 30.97 -8.63
C VAL A 338 14.39 31.15 -8.01
N ALA A 339 15.45 30.80 -8.75
CA ALA A 339 16.84 30.96 -8.31
C ALA A 339 17.35 32.42 -8.37
N ASP A 340 16.61 33.33 -9.01
CA ASP A 340 17.04 34.72 -9.16
C ASP A 340 16.81 35.51 -7.86
N THR A 341 17.90 36.03 -7.32
CA THR A 341 17.91 36.81 -6.07
C THR A 341 18.16 38.30 -6.31
N GLU A 342 18.27 38.73 -7.57
CA GLU A 342 18.43 40.15 -7.89
C GLU A 342 17.18 40.93 -7.46
N PRO A 343 17.35 42.09 -6.77
CA PRO A 343 16.24 42.94 -6.40
C PRO A 343 15.37 43.30 -7.62
N GLY A 344 14.07 42.99 -7.54
CA GLY A 344 13.09 43.23 -8.62
C GLY A 344 12.87 42.05 -9.59
N LYS A 345 13.65 40.96 -9.48
CA LYS A 345 13.43 39.72 -10.25
C LYS A 345 12.95 38.53 -9.41
N MET A 346 13.05 38.65 -8.09
CA MET A 346 12.59 37.64 -7.13
C MET A 346 11.09 37.36 -7.23
N ILE A 347 10.72 36.07 -7.17
CA ILE A 347 9.33 35.62 -7.17
C ILE A 347 9.00 34.75 -5.95
N LEU A 348 7.75 34.82 -5.46
CA LEU A 348 7.27 33.96 -4.37
C LEU A 348 6.47 32.77 -4.92
N ALA A 349 7.17 31.79 -5.48
CA ALA A 349 6.55 30.62 -6.12
C ALA A 349 5.57 29.84 -5.21
N GLN A 350 5.88 29.67 -3.92
CA GLN A 350 4.95 29.02 -2.97
C GLN A 350 3.64 29.80 -2.84
N LYS A 351 3.70 31.14 -2.84
CA LYS A 351 2.51 32.00 -2.78
C LYS A 351 1.74 31.96 -4.09
N MET A 352 2.40 31.83 -5.24
CA MET A 352 1.73 31.60 -6.52
C MET A 352 0.93 30.29 -6.50
N ALA A 353 1.50 29.20 -5.99
CA ALA A 353 0.80 27.92 -5.88
C ALA A 353 -0.41 27.98 -4.90
N LEU A 354 -0.30 28.75 -3.82
CA LEU A 354 -1.41 29.00 -2.88
C LEU A 354 -2.50 29.89 -3.49
N ALA A 355 -2.12 30.95 -4.21
CA ALA A 355 -3.05 31.79 -4.97
C ALA A 355 -3.78 30.95 -6.03
N ALA A 356 -3.09 29.97 -6.62
CA ALA A 356 -3.67 29.01 -7.55
C ALA A 356 -4.59 27.96 -6.88
N LYS A 357 -4.64 27.90 -5.55
CA LYS A 357 -5.32 26.85 -4.76
C LYS A 357 -4.92 25.43 -5.19
N ALA A 358 -3.69 25.29 -5.66
CA ALA A 358 -3.11 24.05 -6.17
C ALA A 358 -2.43 23.22 -5.08
N VAL A 359 -2.13 23.85 -3.93
CA VAL A 359 -1.45 23.25 -2.78
C VAL A 359 -2.02 23.80 -1.49
N SER A 360 -1.90 23.05 -0.40
CA SER A 360 -2.08 23.55 0.96
C SER A 360 -0.73 23.89 1.59
N HIS A 361 -0.68 24.86 2.49
CA HIS A 361 0.50 25.17 3.29
C HIS A 361 0.47 24.40 4.61
N CYS A 362 1.62 23.90 5.05
CA CYS A 362 1.79 23.34 6.39
C CYS A 362 2.57 24.34 7.26
N PRO A 363 1.91 25.09 8.17
CA PRO A 363 2.58 26.14 8.94
C PRO A 363 3.78 25.66 9.76
N PRO A 364 3.75 24.50 10.45
CA PRO A 364 4.93 24.04 11.20
C PRO A 364 6.17 23.80 10.33
N SER A 365 5.99 23.21 9.14
CA SER A 365 7.10 22.81 8.25
C SER A 365 7.47 23.85 7.20
N GLN A 366 6.57 24.81 6.94
CA GLN A 366 6.63 25.78 5.84
C GLN A 366 6.64 25.15 4.44
N LEU A 367 6.17 23.91 4.30
CA LEU A 367 6.10 23.19 3.02
C LEU A 367 4.73 23.35 2.36
N CYS A 368 4.73 23.33 1.01
CA CYS A 368 3.53 23.16 0.21
C CYS A 368 3.20 21.67 0.06
N LEU A 369 1.92 21.33 0.15
CA LEU A 369 1.39 19.99 0.05
C LEU A 369 0.44 19.89 -1.15
N HIS A 370 0.83 19.08 -2.13
CA HIS A 370 0.00 18.72 -3.26
C HIS A 370 -0.81 17.45 -2.96
N PRO A 371 -2.04 17.28 -3.47
CA PRO A 371 -2.84 16.07 -3.20
C PRO A 371 -2.15 14.79 -3.71
N THR A 372 -1.61 14.85 -4.93
CA THR A 372 -0.94 13.70 -5.59
C THR A 372 0.56 13.59 -5.29
N LEU A 373 1.26 14.71 -5.06
CA LEU A 373 2.73 14.73 -4.94
C LEU A 373 3.16 14.89 -3.48
N GLY A 374 2.22 15.14 -2.56
CA GLY A 374 2.51 15.46 -1.17
C GLY A 374 3.48 16.66 -1.08
N PRO A 375 4.49 16.60 -0.21
CA PRO A 375 5.53 17.63 -0.14
C PRO A 375 6.64 17.47 -1.21
N TRP A 376 6.54 16.50 -2.12
CA TRP A 376 7.60 16.09 -3.05
C TRP A 376 7.53 16.79 -4.41
N LEU A 377 7.52 18.11 -4.36
CA LEU A 377 7.63 18.98 -5.53
C LEU A 377 8.61 20.13 -5.27
N ALA A 378 9.16 20.68 -6.35
CA ALA A 378 9.97 21.89 -6.33
C ALA A 378 9.55 22.83 -7.45
N PHE A 379 9.42 24.12 -7.15
CA PHE A 379 9.13 25.16 -8.14
C PHE A 379 10.42 25.70 -8.76
N ARG A 380 10.38 26.02 -10.06
CA ARG A 380 11.56 26.36 -10.87
C ARG A 380 11.48 27.72 -11.53
N CYS A 381 10.36 28.03 -12.16
CA CYS A 381 10.15 29.32 -12.80
C CYS A 381 8.66 29.64 -12.93
N ALA A 382 8.36 30.91 -13.20
CA ALA A 382 7.04 31.34 -13.62
C ALA A 382 7.13 31.91 -15.05
N ILE A 383 6.22 31.51 -15.93
CA ILE A 383 6.13 31.94 -17.31
C ILE A 383 4.88 32.80 -17.47
N LEU A 384 5.04 34.03 -17.92
CA LEU A 384 3.95 34.96 -18.17
C LEU A 384 3.71 35.05 -19.68
N LEU A 385 2.49 34.78 -20.14
CA LEU A 385 2.10 34.80 -21.55
C LEU A 385 1.12 35.95 -21.83
N ASN A 386 1.24 36.58 -23.01
CA ASN A 386 0.35 37.67 -23.42
C ASN A 386 -1.02 37.16 -23.92
N ILE A 387 -1.77 36.53 -23.03
CA ILE A 387 -3.12 36.03 -23.25
C ILE A 387 -3.91 36.16 -21.96
N GLU A 388 -5.24 36.16 -22.06
CA GLU A 388 -6.14 36.24 -20.91
C GLU A 388 -5.88 35.10 -19.90
N GLY A 389 -5.70 35.46 -18.63
CA GLY A 389 -5.38 34.56 -17.52
C GLY A 389 -6.61 33.92 -16.87
N VAL A 390 -6.37 32.96 -15.97
CA VAL A 390 -7.44 32.26 -15.24
C VAL A 390 -7.66 32.91 -13.88
N ASP A 391 -8.78 33.62 -13.72
CA ASP A 391 -9.17 34.19 -12.42
C ASP A 391 -9.90 33.16 -11.56
N ILE A 392 -9.32 32.87 -10.40
CA ILE A 392 -9.80 31.78 -9.52
C ILE A 392 -10.93 32.26 -8.60
N ASP A 393 -11.01 33.57 -8.34
CA ASP A 393 -11.92 34.17 -7.36
C ASP A 393 -12.87 35.24 -7.95
N GLY A 394 -13.01 35.30 -9.28
CA GLY A 394 -13.84 36.28 -9.98
C GLY A 394 -15.37 35.99 -9.99
N PRO A 395 -16.21 37.01 -10.28
CA PRO A 395 -17.68 36.93 -10.24
C PRO A 395 -18.32 36.01 -11.30
N ASN A 396 -17.54 35.51 -12.28
CA ASN A 396 -18.00 34.57 -13.30
C ASN A 396 -17.86 33.09 -12.89
N ARG A 397 -17.75 32.79 -11.59
CA ARG A 397 -17.70 31.42 -11.02
C ARG A 397 -19.03 30.67 -11.22
N GLU A 398 -19.31 30.24 -12.44
CA GLU A 398 -20.26 29.16 -12.73
C GLU A 398 -19.49 27.87 -13.06
N GLU A 399 -20.08 26.73 -12.71
CA GLU A 399 -19.52 25.37 -12.72
C GLU A 399 -18.74 25.05 -14.02
N GLY A 400 -17.42 25.26 -14.03
CA GLY A 400 -16.59 25.03 -15.23
C GLY A 400 -15.19 25.64 -15.25
N HIS A 401 -14.88 26.58 -14.35
CA HIS A 401 -13.55 27.18 -14.25
C HIS A 401 -12.46 26.13 -14.01
N ALA A 402 -11.40 26.21 -14.80
CA ALA A 402 -10.32 25.25 -14.89
C ALA A 402 -9.57 25.13 -13.55
N ALA A 403 -9.70 23.98 -12.91
CA ALA A 403 -8.82 23.61 -11.82
C ALA A 403 -7.35 23.56 -12.29
N PRO A 404 -6.37 23.86 -11.41
CA PRO A 404 -4.96 23.95 -11.77
C PRO A 404 -4.41 22.61 -12.28
N LEU A 405 -4.13 22.49 -13.58
CA LEU A 405 -3.64 21.28 -14.27
C LEU A 405 -2.27 20.78 -13.75
N ILE A 406 -2.19 20.17 -12.57
CA ILE A 406 -0.94 19.59 -12.12
C ILE A 406 -0.73 18.26 -12.83
N ARG A 407 0.39 18.14 -13.56
CA ARG A 407 0.80 16.92 -14.27
C ARG A 407 -0.19 16.43 -15.34
N GLY A 408 -1.07 17.31 -15.82
CA GLY A 408 -2.08 16.98 -16.83
C GLY A 408 -3.34 16.29 -16.28
N GLU A 409 -3.61 16.36 -14.97
CA GLU A 409 -4.87 15.89 -14.37
C GLU A 409 -6.07 16.69 -14.89
N GLU A 410 -7.16 16.02 -15.32
CA GLU A 410 -8.30 16.69 -15.97
C GLU A 410 -9.18 17.51 -15.00
N ARG A 411 -9.16 17.21 -13.69
CA ARG A 411 -9.97 17.89 -12.66
C ARG A 411 -9.35 17.85 -11.25
N PRO A 412 -8.39 18.72 -10.93
CA PRO A 412 -7.92 18.88 -9.56
C PRO A 412 -9.01 19.49 -8.66
N GLU A 413 -9.12 19.01 -7.43
CA GLU A 413 -9.94 19.68 -6.41
C GLU A 413 -9.19 20.92 -5.88
N LEU A 414 -9.89 22.05 -5.70
CA LEU A 414 -9.29 23.25 -5.10
C LEU A 414 -8.96 22.98 -3.64
N LEU A 415 -7.72 23.22 -3.26
CA LEU A 415 -7.27 22.95 -1.89
C LEU A 415 -7.48 24.14 -0.95
N PRO A 416 -7.72 23.86 0.35
CA PRO A 416 -7.68 24.89 1.38
C PRO A 416 -6.27 25.46 1.52
N ALA A 417 -6.19 26.70 2.02
CA ALA A 417 -4.92 27.40 2.21
C ALA A 417 -3.98 26.69 3.20
N GLU A 418 -4.53 26.02 4.22
CA GLU A 418 -3.78 25.29 5.25
C GLU A 418 -4.11 23.80 5.25
N CYS A 419 -3.14 22.98 5.66
CA CYS A 419 -3.30 21.53 5.75
C CYS A 419 -4.19 21.11 6.93
N SER A 420 -4.90 19.99 6.78
CA SER A 420 -5.82 19.44 7.78
C SER A 420 -5.19 18.40 8.72
N HIS A 421 -3.87 18.41 8.89
CA HIS A 421 -3.19 17.45 9.76
C HIS A 421 -3.55 17.62 11.24
N ASP A 422 -3.38 16.55 12.02
CA ASP A 422 -3.62 16.61 13.47
C ASP A 422 -2.55 17.42 14.22
N GLN A 423 -2.91 17.85 15.44
CA GLN A 423 -2.03 18.66 16.29
C GLN A 423 -0.75 17.90 16.68
N LYS A 424 -0.81 16.57 16.82
CA LYS A 424 0.33 15.75 17.23
C LYS A 424 1.42 15.76 16.16
N LEU A 425 1.05 15.69 14.88
CA LEU A 425 1.98 15.82 13.76
C LEU A 425 2.53 17.24 13.69
N HIS A 426 1.70 18.27 13.90
CA HIS A 426 2.17 19.66 13.96
C HIS A 426 3.19 19.91 15.07
N ASP A 427 2.99 19.36 16.26
CA ASP A 427 3.93 19.46 17.38
C ASP A 427 5.25 18.77 17.04
N LEU A 428 5.19 17.57 16.43
CA LEU A 428 6.38 16.85 15.96
C LEU A 428 7.18 17.66 14.94
N LEU A 429 6.51 18.21 13.91
CA LEU A 429 7.14 19.00 12.86
C LEU A 429 7.75 20.28 13.42
N THR A 430 7.07 20.94 14.36
CA THR A 430 7.59 22.12 15.06
C THR A 430 8.89 21.81 15.78
N ALA A 431 8.93 20.71 16.55
CA ALA A 431 10.14 20.28 17.25
C ALA A 431 11.28 19.93 16.27
N GLN A 432 10.97 19.28 15.15
CA GLN A 432 11.96 18.95 14.12
C GLN A 432 12.52 20.21 13.45
N MET A 433 11.68 21.18 13.11
CA MET A 433 12.09 22.45 12.51
C MET A 433 12.94 23.28 13.50
N GLN A 434 12.54 23.37 14.77
CA GLN A 434 13.34 24.01 15.82
C GLN A 434 14.73 23.39 15.93
N LYS A 435 14.83 22.05 15.86
CA LYS A 435 16.11 21.34 15.86
C LYS A 435 16.95 21.70 14.62
N ALA A 436 16.33 21.75 13.43
CA ALA A 436 17.01 22.13 12.20
C ALA A 436 17.55 23.56 12.25
N PHE A 437 16.75 24.52 12.74
CA PHE A 437 17.17 25.91 12.94
C PHE A 437 18.29 26.03 13.98
N ALA A 438 18.16 25.36 15.14
CA ALA A 438 19.20 25.38 16.17
C ALA A 438 20.53 24.83 15.65
N GLN A 439 20.48 23.75 14.85
CA GLN A 439 21.66 23.19 14.20
C GLN A 439 22.27 24.15 13.18
N SER A 440 21.45 24.81 12.36
CA SER A 440 21.92 25.81 11.41
C SER A 440 22.56 27.02 12.10
N ALA A 441 22.02 27.46 13.24
CA ALA A 441 22.55 28.57 14.02
C ALA A 441 23.87 28.22 14.73
N ALA A 442 24.06 26.94 15.10
CA ALA A 442 25.27 26.44 15.75
C ALA A 442 26.44 26.16 14.79
N ALA A 443 26.22 26.23 13.47
CA ALA A 443 27.27 25.99 12.48
C ALA A 443 28.33 27.12 12.52
N PRO A 444 29.63 26.81 12.62
CA PRO A 444 30.68 27.82 12.69
C PRO A 444 30.73 28.66 11.40
N LYS A 445 30.97 29.97 11.54
CA LYS A 445 31.11 30.95 10.44
C LYS A 445 32.17 30.57 9.38
N ASN A 446 33.02 29.58 9.68
CA ASN A 446 34.08 29.07 8.83
C ASN A 446 33.58 28.06 7.77
N GLY A 447 32.26 27.90 7.61
CA GLY A 447 31.65 27.47 6.36
C GLY A 447 31.51 25.96 6.12
N ARG A 448 31.86 25.09 7.08
CA ARG A 448 31.57 23.64 6.95
C ARG A 448 30.35 23.29 7.78
N ILE A 449 29.20 23.19 7.12
CA ILE A 449 28.00 22.54 7.65
C ILE A 449 28.40 21.11 8.05
N PRO A 450 28.05 20.62 9.27
CA PRO A 450 28.30 19.23 9.63
C PRO A 450 27.72 18.29 8.55
N PRO A 451 28.43 17.24 8.11
CA PRO A 451 27.99 16.37 7.01
C PRO A 451 26.57 15.81 7.18
N GLU A 452 26.06 15.78 8.41
CA GLU A 452 24.76 15.22 8.77
C GLU A 452 23.67 16.26 9.04
N ALA A 453 23.96 17.56 8.90
CA ALA A 453 23.00 18.60 9.22
C ALA A 453 21.82 18.68 8.25
N TRP A 454 22.02 18.25 7.02
CA TRP A 454 20.95 18.18 6.03
C TRP A 454 19.81 17.25 6.47
N ARG A 455 20.08 16.23 7.31
CA ARG A 455 19.06 15.28 7.79
C ARG A 455 17.98 15.98 8.60
N ALA A 456 18.35 16.96 9.43
CA ALA A 456 17.38 17.72 10.21
C ALA A 456 16.42 18.51 9.31
N TRP A 457 16.88 18.93 8.13
CA TRP A 457 16.07 19.63 7.13
C TRP A 457 15.23 18.70 6.24
N ALA A 458 15.67 17.46 6.04
CA ALA A 458 14.89 16.45 5.29
C ALA A 458 13.77 15.83 6.15
N LEU A 459 13.99 15.71 7.46
CA LEU A 459 13.09 15.00 8.38
C LEU A 459 11.64 15.54 8.44
N PRO A 460 11.37 16.86 8.40
CA PRO A 460 10.00 17.38 8.34
C PRO A 460 9.23 16.88 7.12
N ARG A 461 9.87 16.89 5.94
CA ARG A 461 9.28 16.39 4.69
C ARG A 461 9.00 14.89 4.74
N LEU A 462 9.93 14.12 5.30
CA LEU A 462 9.80 12.66 5.50
C LEU A 462 8.74 12.30 6.54
N SER A 463 8.53 13.15 7.55
CA SER A 463 7.54 12.92 8.61
C SER A 463 6.12 13.28 8.17
N LEU A 464 5.98 14.27 7.28
CA LEU A 464 4.70 14.67 6.68
C LEU A 464 4.09 13.59 5.81
N ALA A 465 4.93 12.93 5.00
CA ALA A 465 4.47 11.93 4.04
C ALA A 465 5.48 10.77 3.99
N PRO A 466 5.55 9.93 5.03
CA PRO A 466 6.46 8.79 5.07
C PRO A 466 6.09 7.80 3.96
N ASN A 467 7.08 7.29 3.24
CA ASN A 467 6.92 6.32 2.15
C ASN A 467 5.98 6.77 1.02
N HIS A 468 5.85 8.09 0.82
CA HIS A 468 5.02 8.63 -0.25
C HIS A 468 5.52 8.16 -1.63
N PRO A 469 4.66 7.73 -2.57
CA PRO A 469 5.08 7.20 -3.88
C PRO A 469 5.92 8.16 -4.72
N GLU A 470 5.69 9.47 -4.54
CA GLU A 470 6.42 10.54 -5.23
C GLU A 470 7.69 11.00 -4.49
N MET A 471 8.07 10.32 -3.41
CA MET A 471 9.31 10.59 -2.71
C MET A 471 10.52 10.53 -3.65
N TYR A 472 11.41 11.51 -3.48
CA TYR A 472 12.68 11.55 -4.21
C TYR A 472 13.54 10.34 -3.87
N SER A 473 14.35 9.86 -4.81
CA SER A 473 15.32 8.79 -4.50
C SER A 473 16.32 9.28 -3.45
N SER A 474 16.97 8.36 -2.75
CA SER A 474 17.96 8.71 -1.73
C SER A 474 19.08 9.60 -2.28
N GLU A 475 19.56 9.32 -3.49
CA GLU A 475 20.60 10.10 -4.18
C GLU A 475 20.08 11.51 -4.51
N GLN A 476 18.83 11.61 -4.95
CA GLN A 476 18.20 12.88 -5.26
C GLN A 476 17.98 13.73 -3.99
N ILE A 477 17.56 13.11 -2.87
CA ILE A 477 17.44 13.79 -1.57
C ILE A 477 18.81 14.30 -1.13
N LEU A 478 19.81 13.42 -1.11
CA LEU A 478 21.15 13.75 -0.69
C LEU A 478 21.72 14.92 -1.51
N TYR A 479 21.63 14.85 -2.84
CA TYR A 479 22.08 15.94 -3.69
C TYR A 479 21.30 17.25 -3.45
N HIS A 480 19.97 17.20 -3.34
CA HIS A 480 19.17 18.43 -3.19
C HIS A 480 19.46 19.18 -1.90
N TYR A 481 19.76 18.48 -0.81
CA TYR A 481 20.04 19.10 0.47
C TYR A 481 21.54 19.38 0.73
N THR A 482 22.45 18.62 0.11
CA THR A 482 23.91 18.82 0.31
C THR A 482 24.56 19.64 -0.79
N LYS A 483 23.95 19.67 -1.99
CA LYS A 483 24.53 20.21 -3.24
C LYS A 483 25.89 19.58 -3.61
N ASP A 484 26.18 18.40 -3.09
CA ASP A 484 27.45 17.72 -3.35
C ASP A 484 27.47 17.12 -4.77
N ILE A 485 28.23 17.77 -5.64
CA ILE A 485 28.42 17.40 -7.05
C ILE A 485 28.93 15.95 -7.20
N ARG A 486 29.68 15.44 -6.21
CA ARG A 486 30.21 14.07 -6.26
C ARG A 486 29.07 13.03 -6.25
N ILE A 487 27.92 13.36 -5.65
CA ILE A 487 26.71 12.51 -5.70
C ILE A 487 26.21 12.40 -7.14
N LEU A 488 26.11 13.53 -7.87
CA LEU A 488 25.69 13.53 -9.28
C LEU A 488 26.66 12.73 -10.15
N GLN A 489 27.97 12.98 -10.02
CA GLN A 489 28.99 12.23 -10.77
C GLN A 489 28.84 10.73 -10.56
N ARG A 490 28.60 10.31 -9.31
CA ARG A 490 28.41 8.91 -8.96
C ARG A 490 27.10 8.35 -9.50
N SER A 491 25.99 9.07 -9.40
CA SER A 491 24.71 8.63 -9.96
C SER A 491 24.79 8.43 -11.48
N VAL A 492 25.50 9.30 -12.19
CA VAL A 492 25.79 9.14 -13.62
C VAL A 492 26.66 7.90 -13.87
N ARG A 493 27.80 7.77 -13.18
CA ARG A 493 28.70 6.60 -13.34
C ARG A 493 27.99 5.29 -13.03
N ALA A 494 27.17 5.24 -11.98
CA ALA A 494 26.44 4.04 -11.60
C ALA A 494 25.43 3.59 -12.67
N ARG A 495 24.75 4.54 -13.32
CA ARG A 495 23.85 4.26 -14.43
C ARG A 495 24.60 3.78 -15.67
N ARG A 496 25.72 4.41 -15.98
CA ARG A 496 26.53 4.11 -17.18
C ARG A 496 27.26 2.77 -17.06
N ASP A 497 27.89 2.54 -15.90
CA ASP A 497 28.82 1.43 -15.68
C ASP A 497 28.19 0.31 -14.84
N THR A 498 26.87 0.35 -14.60
CA THR A 498 26.10 -0.63 -13.80
C THR A 498 26.72 -0.86 -12.42
N LEU A 499 26.98 0.21 -11.66
CA LEU A 499 27.63 0.14 -10.34
C LEU A 499 26.61 0.23 -9.20
N SER A 500 26.96 -0.30 -8.03
CA SER A 500 26.14 -0.14 -6.82
C SER A 500 26.16 1.29 -6.26
N LEU A 501 24.96 1.77 -5.92
CA LEU A 501 24.72 3.07 -5.28
C LEU A 501 24.76 3.02 -3.75
N GLU A 502 24.94 1.85 -3.12
CA GLU A 502 24.82 1.80 -1.65
C GLU A 502 25.83 2.70 -0.93
N TYR A 503 27.10 2.72 -1.36
CA TYR A 503 28.11 3.56 -0.69
C TYR A 503 28.01 5.05 -1.02
N VAL A 504 27.00 5.50 -1.77
CA VAL A 504 26.71 6.94 -1.93
C VAL A 504 26.42 7.55 -0.54
N ARG A 505 26.03 6.69 0.39
CA ARG A 505 25.56 6.97 1.74
C ARG A 505 26.69 7.31 2.73
N SER A 506 27.88 6.74 2.53
CA SER A 506 29.15 7.06 3.22
C SER A 506 30.26 6.11 2.74
N SER A 507 31.53 6.45 3.00
CA SER A 507 32.64 5.51 2.80
C SER A 507 32.46 4.27 3.70
N PRO A 508 32.72 3.05 3.20
CA PRO A 508 32.57 1.84 3.99
C PRO A 508 33.51 1.87 5.20
N SER A 509 32.98 1.54 6.38
CA SER A 509 33.79 1.47 7.60
C SER A 509 34.82 0.34 7.51
N THR A 510 35.85 0.37 8.36
CA THR A 510 36.81 -0.74 8.47
C THR A 510 36.13 -2.05 8.84
N LYS A 511 35.05 -2.01 9.64
CA LYS A 511 34.27 -3.19 10.00
C LYS A 511 33.46 -3.74 8.83
N VAL A 512 32.87 -2.89 7.98
CA VAL A 512 32.17 -3.31 6.75
C VAL A 512 33.14 -4.04 5.81
N ARG A 513 34.33 -3.49 5.60
CA ARG A 513 35.37 -4.12 4.77
C ARG A 513 35.83 -5.45 5.35
N LYS A 514 36.06 -5.52 6.67
CA LYS A 514 36.45 -6.77 7.33
C LYS A 514 35.33 -7.82 7.27
N CYS A 515 34.07 -7.42 7.40
CA CYS A 515 32.92 -8.31 7.25
C CYS A 515 32.89 -8.95 5.86
N ARG A 516 33.06 -8.12 4.82
CA ARG A 516 33.15 -8.59 3.43
C ARG A 516 34.27 -9.60 3.27
N HIS A 517 35.49 -9.23 3.69
CA HIS A 517 36.68 -10.06 3.54
C HIS A 517 36.57 -11.41 4.25
N VAL A 518 36.10 -11.42 5.50
CA VAL A 518 35.93 -12.68 6.27
C VAL A 518 34.97 -13.64 5.58
N LEU A 519 33.83 -13.14 5.05
CA LEU A 519 32.92 -14.01 4.33
C LEU A 519 33.48 -14.41 2.95
N GLN A 520 34.17 -13.51 2.23
CA GLN A 520 34.84 -13.85 0.97
C GLN A 520 35.86 -14.97 1.15
N GLU A 521 36.69 -14.93 2.20
CA GLU A 521 37.64 -16.02 2.53
C GLU A 521 36.92 -17.37 2.62
N VAL A 522 35.81 -17.45 3.38
CA VAL A 522 35.01 -18.68 3.51
C VAL A 522 34.44 -19.12 2.17
N LEU A 523 33.90 -18.19 1.37
CA LEU A 523 33.32 -18.52 0.06
C LEU A 523 34.38 -18.99 -0.94
N PHE A 524 35.59 -18.42 -0.91
CA PHE A 524 36.70 -18.88 -1.75
C PHE A 524 37.18 -20.27 -1.36
N GLU A 525 37.25 -20.59 -0.07
CA GLU A 525 37.60 -21.95 0.38
C GLU A 525 36.56 -22.99 -0.05
N ILE A 526 35.28 -22.63 -0.02
CA ILE A 526 34.20 -23.48 -0.56
C ILE A 526 34.35 -23.62 -2.08
N HIS A 527 34.62 -22.52 -2.80
CA HIS A 527 34.89 -22.56 -4.24
C HIS A 527 36.07 -23.48 -4.57
N ASP A 528 37.17 -23.41 -3.83
CA ASP A 528 38.36 -24.24 -4.02
C ASP A 528 38.08 -25.73 -3.76
N ARG A 529 37.14 -26.03 -2.86
CA ARG A 529 36.65 -27.39 -2.61
C ARG A 529 35.76 -27.90 -3.77
N PHE A 530 35.10 -27.01 -4.51
CA PHE A 530 34.17 -27.32 -5.60
C PHE A 530 34.44 -26.46 -6.86
N PRO A 531 35.59 -26.65 -7.53
CA PRO A 531 36.03 -25.75 -8.61
C PRO A 531 35.11 -25.78 -9.84
N ASP A 532 34.42 -26.90 -10.08
CA ASP A 532 33.47 -27.08 -11.18
C ASP A 532 32.03 -26.66 -10.80
N GLY A 533 31.86 -25.95 -9.68
CA GLY A 533 30.58 -25.55 -9.12
C GLY A 533 30.03 -26.54 -8.10
N ILE A 534 29.20 -26.02 -7.19
CA ILE A 534 28.52 -26.77 -6.14
C ILE A 534 27.24 -27.39 -6.72
N ASP A 535 26.81 -28.53 -6.21
CA ASP A 535 25.61 -29.19 -6.72
C ASP A 535 24.36 -28.31 -6.54
N ALA A 536 24.15 -27.69 -5.37
CA ALA A 536 22.96 -26.89 -5.14
C ALA A 536 23.03 -25.76 -4.10
N ILE A 537 22.03 -24.88 -4.14
CA ILE A 537 21.66 -23.93 -3.08
C ILE A 537 20.16 -23.97 -2.78
N LEU A 538 19.77 -23.84 -1.51
CA LEU A 538 18.40 -23.46 -1.13
C LEU A 538 18.22 -21.96 -1.27
N LEU A 539 17.48 -21.51 -2.30
CA LEU A 539 17.38 -20.11 -2.68
C LEU A 539 16.03 -19.52 -2.25
N SER A 540 15.94 -19.05 -1.01
CA SER A 540 14.79 -18.23 -0.56
C SER A 540 14.80 -16.80 -1.12
N ALA A 541 15.96 -16.36 -1.62
CA ALA A 541 16.23 -14.98 -2.00
C ALA A 541 15.97 -13.96 -0.88
N GLY A 542 16.03 -14.40 0.38
CA GLY A 542 16.34 -13.51 1.50
C GLY A 542 17.74 -12.91 1.32
N LEU A 543 18.11 -11.96 2.18
CA LEU A 543 19.43 -11.32 2.14
C LEU A 543 20.56 -12.37 2.10
N ASP A 544 20.44 -13.42 2.92
CA ASP A 544 21.53 -14.36 3.19
C ASP A 544 21.85 -15.20 1.96
N THR A 545 20.83 -15.86 1.41
CA THR A 545 20.98 -16.70 0.21
C THR A 545 21.25 -15.86 -1.05
N SER A 546 20.78 -14.60 -1.09
CA SER A 546 21.18 -13.65 -2.13
C SER A 546 22.66 -13.30 -2.04
N ILE A 547 23.21 -13.05 -0.84
CA ILE A 547 24.66 -12.84 -0.67
C ILE A 547 25.43 -14.08 -1.10
N LEU A 548 25.03 -15.28 -0.68
CA LEU A 548 25.72 -16.52 -1.05
C LEU A 548 25.71 -16.77 -2.57
N SER A 549 24.66 -16.36 -3.27
CA SER A 549 24.55 -16.48 -4.74
C SER A 549 25.24 -15.36 -5.51
N GLU A 550 25.35 -14.15 -4.95
CA GLU A 550 25.75 -12.95 -5.71
C GLU A 550 27.07 -12.30 -5.24
N ALA A 551 27.61 -12.69 -4.08
CA ALA A 551 28.84 -12.11 -3.54
C ALA A 551 30.00 -12.28 -4.53
N SER A 552 30.64 -11.16 -4.88
CA SER A 552 31.76 -11.13 -5.83
C SER A 552 33.11 -11.04 -5.12
N GLY A 553 34.19 -11.40 -5.83
CA GLY A 553 35.57 -11.24 -5.35
C GLY A 553 36.07 -9.78 -5.32
N GLN A 554 35.25 -8.81 -5.73
CA GLN A 554 35.65 -7.40 -5.74
C GLN A 554 35.89 -6.89 -4.33
N GLU A 555 36.87 -5.99 -4.18
CA GLU A 555 37.22 -5.38 -2.90
C GLU A 555 36.59 -4.01 -2.72
N LEU A 556 36.34 -3.64 -1.47
CA LEU A 556 35.84 -2.31 -1.11
C LEU A 556 37.02 -1.37 -0.83
N ASN A 557 37.71 -0.98 -1.89
CA ASN A 557 38.87 -0.09 -1.80
C ASN A 557 38.44 1.38 -1.86
N PRO A 558 38.53 2.15 -0.76
CA PRO A 558 38.37 3.59 -0.84
C PRO A 558 39.63 4.19 -1.44
N VAL A 559 39.51 4.78 -2.62
CA VAL A 559 40.53 5.70 -3.16
C VAL A 559 40.27 7.07 -2.56
N GLU A 560 41.30 7.74 -2.04
CA GLU A 560 41.15 9.03 -1.37
C GLU A 560 40.56 10.07 -2.36
N GLY A 561 39.43 10.68 -1.99
CA GLY A 561 38.70 11.60 -2.86
C GLY A 561 37.72 10.93 -3.84
N GLU A 562 37.70 9.59 -3.94
CA GLU A 562 36.74 8.85 -4.74
C GLU A 562 35.84 7.94 -3.90
N PHE A 563 34.70 7.59 -4.48
CA PHE A 563 33.77 6.67 -3.88
C PHE A 563 34.10 5.22 -4.22
N THR A 564 34.04 4.34 -3.22
CA THR A 564 34.08 2.90 -3.47
C THR A 564 32.83 2.46 -4.21
N THR A 565 33.02 1.70 -5.29
CA THR A 565 31.96 1.15 -6.13
C THR A 565 32.19 -0.33 -6.36
N ILE A 566 31.10 -1.07 -6.43
CA ILE A 566 31.08 -2.48 -6.81
C ILE A 566 30.36 -2.57 -8.15
N SER A 567 30.97 -3.22 -9.14
CA SER A 567 30.29 -3.54 -10.39
C SER A 567 29.17 -4.54 -10.11
N LEU A 568 28.00 -4.32 -10.72
CA LEU A 568 26.88 -5.24 -10.70
C LEU A 568 26.83 -6.10 -11.98
N ASP A 569 27.75 -5.88 -12.93
CA ASP A 569 27.85 -6.70 -14.14
C ASP A 569 28.43 -8.08 -13.79
N LYS A 570 27.53 -9.03 -13.56
CA LYS A 570 27.86 -10.40 -13.17
C LYS A 570 28.66 -11.16 -14.24
N LYS A 571 28.77 -10.65 -15.48
CA LYS A 571 29.57 -11.28 -16.55
C LYS A 571 31.05 -10.90 -16.49
N THR A 572 31.42 -9.75 -15.92
CA THR A 572 32.82 -9.26 -15.92
C THR A 572 33.24 -8.70 -14.56
N GLY A 573 34.33 -9.22 -13.98
CA GLY A 573 34.93 -8.71 -12.73
C GLY A 573 34.07 -8.82 -11.44
N ALA A 574 32.73 -8.84 -11.57
CA ALA A 574 31.74 -9.00 -10.51
C ALA A 574 31.08 -10.38 -10.51
N ARG A 575 31.72 -11.35 -11.17
CA ARG A 575 31.26 -12.74 -11.17
C ARG A 575 31.13 -13.22 -9.72
N PRO A 576 30.04 -13.90 -9.38
CA PRO A 576 29.89 -14.50 -8.05
C PRO A 576 31.02 -15.49 -7.76
N ILE A 577 31.41 -15.55 -6.48
CA ILE A 577 32.45 -16.46 -6.01
C ILE A 577 31.99 -17.92 -6.11
N LEU A 578 30.75 -18.18 -5.69
CA LEU A 578 30.14 -19.50 -5.79
C LEU A 578 29.37 -19.65 -7.09
N SER A 579 29.33 -20.88 -7.61
CA SER A 579 28.46 -21.28 -8.71
C SER A 579 27.72 -22.57 -8.36
N PHE A 580 26.52 -22.71 -8.90
CA PHE A 580 25.56 -23.75 -8.54
C PHE A 580 24.96 -24.39 -9.79
N ARG A 581 24.89 -25.72 -9.81
CA ARG A 581 24.13 -26.44 -10.85
C ARG A 581 22.63 -26.26 -10.65
N HIS A 582 22.16 -26.38 -9.41
CA HIS A 582 20.75 -26.24 -9.09
C HIS A 582 20.50 -25.19 -8.00
N ALA A 583 19.43 -24.41 -8.15
CA ALA A 583 18.83 -23.64 -7.08
C ALA A 583 17.42 -24.20 -6.80
N PHE A 584 17.05 -24.36 -5.54
CA PHE A 584 15.71 -24.83 -5.15
C PHE A 584 14.96 -23.78 -4.34
N THR A 585 13.72 -23.52 -4.71
CA THR A 585 12.80 -22.63 -3.99
C THR A 585 11.44 -23.29 -3.89
N VAL A 586 10.82 -23.27 -2.71
CA VAL A 586 9.48 -23.83 -2.49
C VAL A 586 8.47 -22.70 -2.37
N GLN A 587 7.33 -22.86 -3.03
CA GLN A 587 6.19 -21.97 -2.96
C GLN A 587 4.91 -22.77 -2.67
N ALA A 588 4.41 -22.62 -1.45
CA ALA A 588 3.18 -23.23 -0.95
C ALA A 588 1.93 -22.36 -1.15
N ASP A 589 2.10 -21.04 -1.26
CA ASP A 589 1.03 -20.07 -1.53
C ASP A 589 1.44 -19.15 -2.71
N PRO A 590 0.57 -18.92 -3.72
CA PRO A 590 0.88 -18.05 -4.86
C PRO A 590 1.23 -16.60 -4.49
N THR A 591 0.81 -16.13 -3.31
CA THR A 591 1.12 -14.79 -2.78
C THR A 591 2.48 -14.70 -2.09
N ALA A 592 3.10 -15.84 -1.80
CA ALA A 592 4.40 -15.92 -1.13
C ALA A 592 5.52 -15.36 -2.04
N GLN A 593 6.43 -14.58 -1.44
CA GLN A 593 7.35 -13.72 -2.19
C GLN A 593 8.70 -14.37 -2.51
N ASP A 594 9.12 -15.43 -1.82
CA ASP A 594 10.47 -16.01 -2.04
C ASP A 594 10.67 -16.44 -3.48
N ALA A 595 9.68 -17.10 -4.09
CA ALA A 595 9.75 -17.52 -5.50
C ALA A 595 9.88 -16.34 -6.47
N VAL A 596 9.27 -15.19 -6.18
CA VAL A 596 9.35 -13.98 -7.01
C VAL A 596 10.78 -13.42 -6.98
N TYR A 597 11.34 -13.24 -5.78
CA TYR A 597 12.71 -12.73 -5.62
C TYR A 597 13.76 -13.73 -6.13
N ALA A 598 13.56 -15.03 -5.91
CA ALA A 598 14.48 -16.08 -6.37
C ALA A 598 14.52 -16.14 -7.90
N ALA A 599 13.38 -15.97 -8.58
CA ALA A 599 13.32 -15.90 -10.03
C ALA A 599 14.11 -14.68 -10.58
N GLU A 600 14.06 -13.53 -9.91
CA GLU A 600 14.86 -12.36 -10.31
C GLU A 600 16.36 -12.57 -10.07
N ILE A 601 16.75 -13.21 -8.97
CA ILE A 601 18.17 -13.60 -8.75
C ILE A 601 18.62 -14.59 -9.83
N PHE A 602 17.83 -15.62 -10.14
CA PHE A 602 18.14 -16.57 -11.19
C PHE A 602 18.28 -15.87 -12.54
N LYS A 603 17.37 -14.96 -12.90
CA LYS A 603 17.48 -14.18 -14.14
C LYS A 603 18.75 -13.32 -14.19
N ARG A 604 19.19 -12.76 -13.06
CA ARG A 604 20.44 -11.97 -12.96
C ARG A 604 21.69 -12.84 -13.08
N LEU A 605 21.61 -14.10 -12.66
CA LEU A 605 22.73 -15.04 -12.57
C LEU A 605 22.71 -16.15 -13.63
N GLY A 606 21.67 -16.19 -14.45
CA GLY A 606 21.55 -17.09 -15.59
C GLY A 606 22.74 -16.88 -16.53
N ASP A 607 23.35 -17.99 -16.96
CA ASP A 607 24.58 -18.03 -17.74
C ASP A 607 25.83 -17.47 -17.03
N VAL A 608 25.77 -17.20 -15.72
CA VAL A 608 26.89 -16.70 -14.93
C VAL A 608 27.32 -17.69 -13.85
N SER A 609 26.39 -18.06 -12.96
CA SER A 609 26.69 -18.84 -11.76
C SER A 609 25.54 -19.72 -11.25
N ILE A 610 24.34 -19.70 -11.86
CA ILE A 610 23.28 -20.67 -11.57
C ILE A 610 22.83 -21.27 -12.90
N GLU A 611 22.94 -22.59 -13.05
CA GLU A 611 22.58 -23.28 -14.29
C GLU A 611 21.06 -23.53 -14.38
N GLU A 612 20.45 -24.05 -13.32
CA GLU A 612 19.02 -24.38 -13.28
C GLU A 612 18.35 -23.90 -11.98
N HIS A 613 17.14 -23.37 -12.08
CA HIS A 613 16.32 -22.98 -10.93
C HIS A 613 15.00 -23.75 -10.88
N HIS A 614 14.85 -24.54 -9.82
CA HIS A 614 13.66 -25.34 -9.52
C HIS A 614 12.75 -24.58 -8.55
N VAL A 615 11.66 -24.02 -9.07
CA VAL A 615 10.59 -23.44 -8.25
C VAL A 615 9.50 -24.49 -8.05
N LEU A 616 9.50 -25.11 -6.86
CA LEU A 616 8.57 -26.15 -6.46
C LEU A 616 7.26 -25.53 -5.99
N ARG A 617 6.26 -25.53 -6.87
CA ARG A 617 4.92 -25.04 -6.58
C ARG A 617 4.09 -26.19 -6.05
N VAL A 618 3.99 -26.26 -4.73
CA VAL A 618 3.31 -27.33 -3.99
C VAL A 618 2.12 -26.76 -3.24
N THR A 619 1.12 -27.58 -2.96
CA THR A 619 -0.01 -27.23 -2.11
C THR A 619 0.33 -27.49 -0.64
N LEU A 620 -0.47 -26.91 0.27
CA LEU A 620 -0.32 -27.18 1.70
C LEU A 620 -0.59 -28.65 2.04
N ASP A 621 -1.58 -29.28 1.39
CA ASP A 621 -1.86 -30.71 1.57
C ASP A 621 -0.67 -31.58 1.17
N GLU A 622 -0.08 -31.34 0.00
CA GLU A 622 1.11 -32.07 -0.47
C GLU A 622 2.28 -31.94 0.51
N LEU A 623 2.54 -30.74 1.04
CA LEU A 623 3.55 -30.55 2.08
C LEU A 623 3.24 -31.36 3.34
N LEU A 624 1.98 -31.40 3.76
CA LEU A 624 1.56 -32.09 4.97
C LEU A 624 1.66 -33.61 4.86
N GLU A 625 1.70 -34.20 3.66
CA GLU A 625 1.94 -35.64 3.46
C GLU A 625 3.27 -36.08 4.08
N ASN A 626 4.29 -35.22 4.04
CA ASN A 626 5.61 -35.45 4.61
C ASN A 626 5.67 -35.26 6.14
N SER A 627 4.57 -34.85 6.80
CA SER A 627 4.57 -34.49 8.23
C SER A 627 5.09 -35.59 9.14
N SER A 628 4.70 -36.85 8.90
CA SER A 628 5.11 -37.97 9.76
C SER A 628 6.62 -38.22 9.64
N GLU A 629 7.16 -38.14 8.42
CA GLU A 629 8.59 -38.37 8.19
C GLU A 629 9.44 -37.23 8.76
N VAL A 630 9.06 -35.98 8.53
CA VAL A 630 9.78 -34.82 9.10
C VAL A 630 9.70 -34.83 10.62
N ALA A 631 8.54 -35.18 11.20
CA ALA A 631 8.38 -35.34 12.65
C ALA A 631 9.26 -36.46 13.22
N ARG A 632 9.46 -37.56 12.47
CA ARG A 632 10.39 -38.65 12.80
C ARG A 632 11.83 -38.16 12.81
N LEU A 633 12.27 -37.54 11.71
CA LEU A 633 13.65 -37.06 11.51
C LEU A 633 14.04 -36.03 12.57
N LEU A 634 13.12 -35.11 12.89
CA LEU A 634 13.37 -34.04 13.84
C LEU A 634 13.07 -34.44 15.29
N CYS A 635 12.36 -35.55 15.51
CA CYS A 635 11.81 -35.95 16.81
C CYS A 635 11.01 -34.81 17.47
N THR A 636 10.10 -34.19 16.71
CA THR A 636 9.29 -33.06 17.17
C THR A 636 7.87 -33.11 16.61
N CYS A 637 6.92 -32.65 17.42
CA CYS A 637 5.55 -32.30 17.05
C CYS A 637 5.29 -30.80 17.25
N ASP A 638 6.33 -29.97 17.40
CA ASP A 638 6.19 -28.52 17.43
C ASP A 638 5.67 -27.99 16.07
N PRO A 639 4.49 -27.36 16.03
CA PRO A 639 3.96 -26.78 14.81
C PRO A 639 4.89 -25.78 14.13
N MET A 640 5.64 -24.98 14.91
CA MET A 640 6.54 -23.98 14.35
C MET A 640 7.73 -24.59 13.63
N GLU A 641 8.38 -25.55 14.28
CA GLU A 641 9.47 -26.28 13.66
C GLU A 641 9.01 -27.04 12.42
N LEU A 642 7.86 -27.73 12.48
CA LEU A 642 7.38 -28.58 11.40
C LEU A 642 6.92 -27.80 10.18
N ARG A 643 6.15 -26.71 10.32
CA ARG A 643 5.68 -25.93 9.16
C ARG A 643 6.82 -25.30 8.35
N ASN A 644 7.96 -25.02 8.99
CA ASN A 644 9.17 -24.53 8.34
C ASN A 644 10.01 -25.68 7.76
N SER A 645 10.15 -26.75 8.53
CA SER A 645 10.94 -27.91 8.13
C SER A 645 10.33 -28.70 6.98
N LEU A 646 9.00 -28.72 6.83
CA LEU A 646 8.34 -29.34 5.66
C LEU A 646 8.75 -28.66 4.35
N VAL A 647 8.87 -27.33 4.36
CA VAL A 647 9.33 -26.54 3.20
C VAL A 647 10.78 -26.89 2.86
N ILE A 648 11.65 -26.98 3.87
CA ILE A 648 13.05 -27.36 3.68
C ILE A 648 13.14 -28.80 3.16
N TYR A 649 12.38 -29.73 3.75
CA TYR A 649 12.39 -31.14 3.38
C TYR A 649 11.92 -31.37 1.94
N GLU A 650 10.88 -30.68 1.49
CA GLU A 650 10.41 -30.73 0.10
C GLU A 650 11.53 -30.34 -0.89
N ALA A 651 12.25 -29.24 -0.59
CA ALA A 651 13.38 -28.83 -1.41
C ALA A 651 14.52 -29.86 -1.41
N LEU A 652 14.80 -30.47 -0.25
CA LEU A 652 15.84 -31.49 -0.10
C LEU A 652 15.49 -32.80 -0.81
N GLN A 653 14.23 -33.23 -0.77
CA GLN A 653 13.76 -34.40 -1.53
C GLN A 653 13.98 -34.19 -3.02
N LYS A 654 13.58 -33.03 -3.54
CA LYS A 654 13.84 -32.71 -4.95
C LYS A 654 15.34 -32.65 -5.27
N ALA A 655 16.14 -32.04 -4.39
CA ALA A 655 17.58 -32.02 -4.56
C ALA A 655 18.17 -33.45 -4.63
N ALA A 656 17.72 -34.36 -3.76
CA ALA A 656 18.15 -35.76 -3.77
C ALA A 656 17.75 -36.47 -5.08
N GLU A 657 16.55 -36.23 -5.61
CA GLU A 657 16.10 -36.74 -6.91
C GLU A 657 16.98 -36.25 -8.07
N CYS A 658 17.43 -34.99 -8.00
CA CYS A 658 18.37 -34.40 -8.96
C CYS A 658 19.82 -34.89 -8.77
N GLY A 659 20.08 -35.78 -7.80
CA GLY A 659 21.40 -36.34 -7.55
C GLY A 659 22.36 -35.43 -6.78
N VAL A 660 21.85 -34.37 -6.15
CA VAL A 660 22.62 -33.43 -5.33
C VAL A 660 23.33 -34.17 -4.19
N LYS A 661 24.60 -33.83 -3.93
CA LYS A 661 25.38 -34.34 -2.79
C LYS A 661 25.85 -33.23 -1.85
N HIS A 662 26.04 -32.02 -2.35
CA HIS A 662 26.46 -30.88 -1.55
C HIS A 662 25.53 -29.69 -1.78
N LEU A 663 25.02 -29.11 -0.70
CA LEU A 663 24.01 -28.08 -0.76
C LEU A 663 24.36 -26.90 0.15
N VAL A 664 24.27 -25.68 -0.36
CA VAL A 664 24.52 -24.45 0.41
C VAL A 664 23.20 -23.91 0.98
N THR A 665 23.25 -23.44 2.23
CA THR A 665 22.13 -22.74 2.90
C THR A 665 22.58 -21.45 3.58
N GLY A 666 21.63 -20.54 3.81
CA GLY A 666 21.80 -19.29 4.56
C GLY A 666 21.67 -19.41 6.08
N ASP A 667 21.60 -20.63 6.61
CA ASP A 667 21.46 -20.91 8.05
C ASP A 667 22.50 -20.12 8.89
N ALA A 668 22.09 -19.73 10.10
CA ALA A 668 22.85 -18.93 11.08
C ALA A 668 23.00 -17.43 10.81
N ALA A 669 22.72 -16.93 9.60
CA ALA A 669 22.91 -15.51 9.32
C ALA A 669 22.07 -14.60 10.23
N ASP A 670 20.82 -14.97 10.54
CA ASP A 670 19.93 -14.19 11.42
C ASP A 670 20.39 -14.20 12.89
N GLU A 671 20.89 -15.32 13.37
CA GLU A 671 21.39 -15.52 14.72
C GLU A 671 22.71 -14.78 14.94
N VAL A 672 23.61 -14.85 13.96
CA VAL A 672 24.97 -14.31 14.03
C VAL A 672 24.98 -12.79 13.81
N PHE A 673 24.18 -12.28 12.87
CA PHE A 673 24.17 -10.86 12.45
C PHE A 673 22.87 -10.11 12.83
N CYS A 674 22.09 -10.67 13.75
CA CYS A 674 20.91 -10.04 14.34
C CYS A 674 19.83 -9.66 13.33
N GLY A 675 19.35 -10.61 12.54
CA GLY A 675 18.34 -10.36 11.49
C GLY A 675 16.88 -10.35 11.95
N TYR A 676 16.57 -10.91 13.12
CA TYR A 676 15.22 -10.89 13.67
C TYR A 676 14.82 -9.53 14.27
N SER A 677 13.56 -9.14 14.11
CA SER A 677 13.04 -7.86 14.58
C SER A 677 13.10 -7.68 16.10
N PHE A 678 13.10 -8.76 16.89
CA PHE A 678 13.21 -8.66 18.34
C PHE A 678 14.57 -8.12 18.81
N TYR A 679 15.64 -8.23 17.99
CA TYR A 679 16.93 -7.62 18.30
C TYR A 679 16.86 -6.08 18.31
N HIS A 680 15.91 -5.51 17.58
CA HIS A 680 15.79 -4.05 17.43
C HIS A 680 15.55 -3.36 18.78
N GLY A 681 14.79 -3.99 19.67
CA GLY A 681 14.46 -3.47 20.99
C GLY A 681 15.47 -3.76 22.11
N MET A 682 16.43 -4.66 21.90
CA MET A 682 17.40 -5.06 22.95
C MET A 682 18.39 -3.95 23.28
N THR A 683 18.85 -3.82 24.53
CA THR A 683 20.02 -2.97 24.83
C THR A 683 21.31 -3.62 24.31
N GLU A 684 22.41 -2.87 24.26
CA GLU A 684 23.72 -3.41 23.84
C GLU A 684 24.12 -4.61 24.72
N GLU A 685 23.99 -4.48 26.04
CA GLU A 685 24.36 -5.50 27.01
C GLU A 685 23.49 -6.76 26.90
N ALA A 686 22.18 -6.56 26.72
CA ALA A 686 21.24 -7.67 26.52
C ALA A 686 21.53 -8.41 25.21
N LEU A 687 21.87 -7.68 24.15
CA LEU A 687 22.23 -8.26 22.86
C LEU A 687 23.52 -9.08 22.95
N ILE A 688 24.58 -8.53 23.57
CA ILE A 688 25.85 -9.24 23.76
C ILE A 688 25.63 -10.56 24.49
N LYS A 689 24.94 -10.53 25.64
CA LYS A 689 24.65 -11.75 26.42
C LYS A 689 23.81 -12.77 25.65
N TYR A 690 22.80 -12.30 24.92
CA TYR A 690 21.98 -13.19 24.09
C TYR A 690 22.82 -13.86 22.99
N ARG A 691 23.72 -13.10 22.35
CA ARG A 691 24.58 -13.58 21.26
C ARG A 691 25.63 -14.58 21.74
N GLU A 692 26.23 -14.37 22.91
CA GLU A 692 27.13 -15.35 23.53
C GLU A 692 26.44 -16.70 23.73
N ARG A 693 25.17 -16.69 24.15
CA ARG A 693 24.35 -17.89 24.31
C ARG A 693 23.94 -18.51 22.97
N ILE A 694 23.33 -17.75 22.06
CA ILE A 694 22.76 -18.33 20.83
C ILE A 694 23.84 -18.91 19.93
N THR A 695 25.03 -18.29 19.87
CA THR A 695 26.13 -18.78 19.03
C THR A 695 26.76 -20.08 19.52
N THR A 696 26.48 -20.51 20.75
CA THR A 696 26.93 -21.80 21.30
C THR A 696 25.83 -22.86 21.29
N THR A 697 24.56 -22.47 21.22
CA THR A 697 23.42 -23.40 21.34
C THR A 697 22.57 -23.54 20.08
N MET A 698 22.77 -22.69 19.05
CA MET A 698 21.96 -22.74 17.83
C MET A 698 22.11 -24.08 17.10
N GLN A 699 20.99 -24.62 16.64
CA GLN A 699 20.92 -25.84 15.82
C GLN A 699 19.94 -25.56 14.68
N PHE A 700 20.21 -26.12 13.50
CA PHE A 700 19.41 -25.92 12.29
C PHE A 700 18.93 -27.26 11.75
N THR A 701 17.68 -27.29 11.28
CA THR A 701 17.04 -28.52 10.82
C THR A 701 17.52 -28.97 9.45
N THR A 702 17.98 -28.05 8.60
CA THR A 702 18.46 -28.34 7.24
C THR A 702 19.47 -29.49 7.20
N ALA A 703 20.54 -29.40 8.00
CA ALA A 703 21.58 -30.44 8.03
C ALA A 703 21.07 -31.78 8.58
N LYS A 704 20.16 -31.75 9.56
CA LYS A 704 19.56 -32.96 10.14
C LYS A 704 18.67 -33.69 9.14
N LEU A 705 17.85 -32.95 8.40
CA LEU A 705 16.96 -33.49 7.36
C LEU A 705 17.75 -34.00 6.15
N ALA A 706 18.78 -33.27 5.72
CA ALA A 706 19.60 -33.60 4.57
C ALA A 706 20.43 -34.88 4.74
N LYS A 707 20.82 -35.21 5.99
CA LYS A 707 21.63 -36.38 6.32
C LYS A 707 21.00 -37.69 5.85
N ASP A 708 19.70 -37.89 6.10
CA ASP A 708 18.98 -39.11 5.71
C ASP A 708 18.79 -39.22 4.19
N LEU A 709 18.92 -38.10 3.47
CA LEU A 709 18.89 -38.02 2.01
C LEU A 709 20.29 -38.13 1.38
N GLY A 710 21.34 -38.29 2.19
CA GLY A 710 22.73 -38.38 1.74
C GLY A 710 23.26 -37.09 1.12
N ILE A 711 22.80 -35.94 1.62
CA ILE A 711 23.22 -34.59 1.21
C ILE A 711 24.03 -33.95 2.35
N GLU A 712 25.24 -33.48 2.04
CA GLU A 712 26.03 -32.64 2.93
C GLU A 712 25.60 -31.17 2.80
N VAL A 713 25.31 -30.53 3.94
CA VAL A 713 24.92 -29.12 3.98
C VAL A 713 26.12 -28.25 4.35
N LEU A 714 26.34 -27.20 3.55
CA LEU A 714 27.35 -26.17 3.75
C LEU A 714 26.67 -24.89 4.22
N SER A 715 27.02 -24.43 5.42
CA SER A 715 26.47 -23.20 6.03
C SER A 715 27.58 -22.19 6.27
N PRO A 716 27.91 -21.30 5.31
CA PRO A 716 29.06 -20.40 5.41
C PRO A 716 29.02 -19.47 6.63
N PHE A 717 27.82 -19.08 7.09
CA PHE A 717 27.67 -18.22 8.26
C PHE A 717 27.96 -18.92 9.60
N LEU A 718 28.07 -20.26 9.61
CA LEU A 718 28.51 -21.05 10.75
C LEU A 718 30.04 -21.17 10.86
N ASP A 719 30.81 -20.70 9.87
CA ASP A 719 32.27 -20.72 9.94
C ASP A 719 32.75 -19.98 11.20
N ALA A 720 33.66 -20.61 11.95
CA ALA A 720 34.14 -20.10 13.22
C ALA A 720 34.71 -18.68 13.12
N ARG A 721 35.30 -18.30 11.99
CA ARG A 721 35.83 -16.94 11.73
C ARG A 721 34.71 -15.93 11.55
N VAL A 722 33.62 -16.29 10.87
CA VAL A 722 32.43 -15.45 10.68
C VAL A 722 31.75 -15.22 12.02
N VAL A 723 31.54 -16.30 12.80
CA VAL A 723 30.97 -16.22 14.14
C VAL A 723 31.85 -15.38 15.07
N ALA A 724 33.18 -15.60 15.07
CA ALA A 724 34.12 -14.83 15.88
C ALA A 724 34.12 -13.34 15.49
N PHE A 725 34.12 -13.01 14.20
CA PHE A 725 34.03 -11.63 13.73
C PHE A 725 32.75 -10.96 14.19
N SER A 726 31.62 -11.65 14.08
CA SER A 726 30.32 -11.13 14.48
C SER A 726 30.32 -10.70 15.95
N LYS A 727 30.99 -11.46 16.85
CA LYS A 727 31.06 -11.14 18.29
C LYS A 727 31.80 -9.84 18.58
N THR A 728 32.54 -9.30 17.61
CA THR A 728 33.24 -8.01 17.73
C THR A 728 32.40 -6.79 17.32
N LEU A 729 31.16 -7.01 16.86
CA LEU A 729 30.28 -5.96 16.36
C LEU A 729 29.39 -5.40 17.48
N THR A 730 29.09 -4.10 17.39
CA THR A 730 28.10 -3.45 18.28
C THR A 730 26.68 -3.56 17.74
N LYS A 731 25.66 -3.26 18.56
CA LYS A 731 24.27 -3.21 18.10
C LYS A 731 24.09 -2.26 16.92
N SER A 732 24.68 -1.06 16.97
CA SER A 732 24.52 -0.06 15.92
C SER A 732 25.15 -0.46 14.57
N GLU A 733 26.07 -1.42 14.58
CA GLU A 733 26.65 -2.00 13.37
C GLU A 733 25.77 -3.13 12.77
N MET A 734 24.97 -3.80 13.60
CA MET A 734 24.12 -4.92 13.18
C MET A 734 22.67 -4.53 12.93
N VAL A 735 22.16 -3.53 13.64
CA VAL A 735 20.76 -3.09 13.56
C VAL A 735 20.69 -1.58 13.41
N GLY A 736 20.02 -1.12 12.36
CA GLY A 736 19.83 0.31 12.12
C GLY A 736 19.07 0.60 10.82
N GLU A 737 18.93 1.88 10.51
CA GLU A 737 18.25 2.31 9.29
C GLU A 737 19.15 2.14 8.05
N ARG A 738 18.51 2.05 6.88
CA ARG A 738 19.18 2.15 5.59
C ARG A 738 19.76 3.57 5.46
N THR A 739 21.04 3.75 5.75
CA THR A 739 21.78 5.05 5.81
C THR A 739 21.53 6.00 4.63
N PRO A 740 21.94 7.28 4.60
CA PRO A 740 21.83 8.32 5.60
C PRO A 740 20.47 9.05 5.53
N VAL A 741 19.59 8.71 4.57
CA VAL A 741 18.25 9.29 4.43
C VAL A 741 17.33 8.59 5.43
N PRO A 742 16.82 9.29 6.45
CA PRO A 742 15.94 8.66 7.43
C PRO A 742 14.69 8.13 6.74
N ARG A 743 14.18 6.97 7.19
CA ARG A 743 12.94 6.37 6.65
C ARG A 743 12.96 6.09 5.15
N ASP A 744 14.14 5.74 4.60
CA ASP A 744 14.26 5.28 3.22
C ASP A 744 13.74 3.84 3.06
N GLY A 745 12.50 3.69 2.58
CA GLY A 745 11.83 2.41 2.35
C GLY A 745 10.75 2.08 3.38
N GLU A 746 9.93 1.07 3.08
CA GLU A 746 8.78 0.68 3.93
C GLU A 746 9.19 0.25 5.35
N GLN A 747 10.43 -0.24 5.52
CA GLN A 747 10.98 -0.66 6.79
C GLN A 747 12.02 0.34 7.30
N GLY A 748 11.74 0.98 8.44
CA GLY A 748 12.64 1.97 9.03
C GLY A 748 13.94 1.37 9.60
N VAL A 749 13.87 0.21 10.25
CA VAL A 749 15.02 -0.43 10.93
C VAL A 749 15.24 -1.83 10.37
N HIS A 750 16.47 -2.13 10.00
CA HIS A 750 16.91 -3.42 9.47
C HIS A 750 17.92 -4.09 10.40
N GLY A 751 17.76 -5.39 10.60
CA GLY A 751 18.83 -6.27 11.06
C GLY A 751 19.82 -6.62 9.94
N LYS A 752 20.93 -7.28 10.31
CA LYS A 752 22.04 -7.64 9.39
C LYS A 752 22.65 -6.43 8.68
N LEU A 753 22.59 -5.25 9.28
CA LEU A 753 23.02 -3.99 8.66
C LEU A 753 24.44 -4.07 8.09
N ILE A 754 25.37 -4.65 8.84
CA ILE A 754 26.75 -4.86 8.39
C ILE A 754 26.86 -5.71 7.12
N LEU A 755 26.03 -6.76 6.96
CA LEU A 755 26.02 -7.62 5.77
C LEU A 755 25.47 -6.86 4.56
N ARG A 756 24.37 -6.11 4.77
CA ARG A 756 23.78 -5.25 3.73
C ARG A 756 24.78 -4.22 3.22
N GLN A 757 25.58 -3.66 4.12
CA GLN A 757 26.66 -2.72 3.78
C GLN A 757 27.87 -3.41 3.16
N ALA A 758 28.20 -4.65 3.54
CA ALA A 758 29.36 -5.38 3.02
C ALA A 758 29.14 -5.95 1.62
N PHE A 759 27.88 -6.25 1.26
CA PHE A 759 27.50 -6.91 0.00
C PHE A 759 26.41 -6.14 -0.75
N PRO A 760 26.71 -4.92 -1.22
CA PRO A 760 25.75 -4.06 -1.87
C PRO A 760 25.43 -4.47 -3.32
N GLU A 761 26.06 -5.53 -3.80
CA GLU A 761 25.70 -6.18 -5.05
C GLU A 761 24.60 -7.23 -4.92
N SER A 762 24.17 -7.54 -3.69
CA SER A 762 23.04 -8.45 -3.41
C SER A 762 21.74 -7.81 -3.91
N PHE A 763 20.94 -8.57 -4.64
CA PHE A 763 19.61 -8.14 -5.09
C PHE A 763 18.68 -7.85 -3.89
N SER A 764 18.74 -8.71 -2.87
CA SER A 764 17.90 -8.61 -1.67
C SER A 764 18.52 -7.77 -0.55
N GLN A 765 19.48 -6.89 -0.90
CA GLN A 765 20.23 -6.08 0.05
C GLN A 765 19.35 -5.34 1.07
N TRP A 766 18.18 -4.83 0.64
CA TRP A 766 17.25 -4.11 1.51
C TRP A 766 15.88 -4.77 1.63
N ARG A 767 15.77 -6.02 1.18
CA ARG A 767 14.56 -6.81 1.38
C ARG A 767 14.33 -7.00 2.88
N ALA A 768 13.06 -6.84 3.26
CA ALA A 768 12.54 -7.17 4.57
C ALA A 768 12.88 -8.62 4.96
N LYS A 769 13.09 -8.87 6.26
CA LYS A 769 13.15 -10.25 6.74
C LYS A 769 11.76 -10.86 6.71
N GLU A 770 11.60 -11.93 5.94
CA GLU A 770 10.45 -12.82 5.99
C GLU A 770 10.92 -14.16 6.57
N PRO A 771 10.23 -14.72 7.58
CA PRO A 771 10.49 -16.08 8.04
C PRO A 771 10.05 -17.10 6.98
N ILE A 772 10.56 -18.33 7.06
CA ILE A 772 10.37 -19.36 6.02
C ILE A 772 8.87 -19.59 5.78
N GLU A 773 8.04 -19.59 6.82
CA GLU A 773 6.61 -19.80 6.69
C GLU A 773 5.89 -18.67 5.93
N ALA A 774 6.40 -17.46 5.98
CA ALA A 774 5.84 -16.32 5.25
C ALA A 774 6.36 -16.30 3.81
N GLY A 775 7.68 -16.45 3.65
CA GLY A 775 8.35 -16.41 2.35
C GLY A 775 7.92 -17.54 1.40
N SER A 776 7.63 -18.72 1.95
CA SER A 776 7.14 -19.89 1.21
C SER A 776 5.61 -20.01 1.18
N GLY A 777 4.90 -19.46 2.18
CA GLY A 777 3.43 -19.48 2.24
C GLY A 777 2.79 -20.42 3.26
N THR A 778 3.55 -21.19 4.03
CA THR A 778 3.01 -22.10 5.07
C THR A 778 2.42 -21.38 6.30
N THR A 779 2.51 -20.05 6.37
CA THR A 779 1.79 -19.23 7.39
C THR A 779 0.30 -19.53 7.39
N ARG A 780 -0.27 -19.89 6.23
CA ARG A 780 -1.67 -20.30 6.09
C ARG A 780 -2.06 -21.45 7.02
N LEU A 781 -1.14 -22.38 7.31
CA LEU A 781 -1.39 -23.51 8.21
C LEU A 781 -1.84 -23.05 9.60
N ARG A 782 -1.26 -21.95 10.11
CA ARG A 782 -1.67 -21.37 11.41
C ARG A 782 -2.90 -20.46 11.32
N LEU A 783 -3.26 -20.00 10.12
CA LEU A 783 -4.35 -19.04 9.88
C LEU A 783 -5.64 -19.75 9.48
N GLY A 784 -6.06 -20.70 10.32
CA GLY A 784 -7.35 -21.38 10.22
C GLY A 784 -7.43 -22.50 9.19
N TYR A 785 -6.31 -22.94 8.61
CA TYR A 785 -6.29 -24.09 7.69
C TYR A 785 -6.93 -25.35 8.29
N PHE A 786 -6.66 -25.59 9.56
CA PHE A 786 -7.17 -26.75 10.28
C PHE A 786 -8.57 -26.54 10.86
N ASP A 787 -9.17 -25.35 10.78
CA ASP A 787 -10.47 -25.07 11.43
C ASP A 787 -11.62 -25.90 10.84
N SER A 788 -11.52 -26.32 9.58
CA SER A 788 -12.50 -27.22 8.96
C SER A 788 -12.21 -28.70 9.16
N HIS A 789 -11.08 -29.07 9.78
CA HIS A 789 -10.71 -30.48 9.97
C HIS A 789 -11.44 -31.13 11.15
N TRP A 790 -11.83 -30.33 12.14
CA TRP A 790 -12.55 -30.77 13.33
C TRP A 790 -13.53 -29.70 13.79
N THR A 791 -14.76 -30.08 14.12
CA THR A 791 -15.66 -29.21 14.90
C THR A 791 -15.06 -28.92 16.27
N ASP A 792 -15.59 -27.93 17.00
CA ASP A 792 -15.12 -27.63 18.36
C ASP A 792 -15.29 -28.86 19.27
N GLU A 793 -16.41 -29.57 19.20
CA GLU A 793 -16.66 -30.77 20.00
C GLU A 793 -15.73 -31.94 19.65
N GLU A 794 -15.46 -32.15 18.35
CA GLU A 794 -14.52 -33.17 17.88
C GLU A 794 -13.10 -32.87 18.35
N PHE A 795 -12.65 -31.61 18.20
CA PHE A 795 -11.34 -31.17 18.64
C PHE A 795 -11.16 -31.36 20.15
N GLU A 796 -12.11 -30.89 20.96
CA GLU A 796 -12.09 -31.09 22.41
C GLU A 796 -12.09 -32.59 22.77
N GLY A 797 -12.87 -33.40 22.05
CA GLY A 797 -12.87 -34.85 22.19
C GLY A 797 -11.47 -35.44 21.99
N GLN A 798 -10.78 -35.04 20.93
CA GLN A 798 -9.40 -35.47 20.65
C GLN A 798 -8.40 -34.95 21.69
N GLN A 799 -8.53 -33.71 22.17
CA GLN A 799 -7.69 -33.18 23.25
C GLN A 799 -7.80 -34.03 24.52
N ARG A 800 -9.02 -34.44 24.89
CA ARG A 800 -9.27 -35.32 26.05
C ARG A 800 -8.63 -36.68 25.87
N VAL A 801 -8.80 -37.31 24.71
CA VAL A 801 -8.20 -38.61 24.39
C VAL A 801 -6.68 -38.54 24.47
N VAL A 802 -6.07 -37.58 23.77
CA VAL A 802 -4.61 -37.42 23.74
C VAL A 802 -4.05 -37.14 25.14
N LEU A 803 -4.69 -36.29 25.94
CA LEU A 803 -4.24 -36.01 27.30
C LEU A 803 -4.34 -37.25 28.21
N ARG A 804 -5.41 -38.04 28.11
CA ARG A 804 -5.62 -39.24 28.94
C ARG A 804 -4.68 -40.39 28.55
N GLU A 805 -4.51 -40.63 27.26
CA GLU A 805 -3.74 -41.78 26.75
C GLU A 805 -2.23 -41.50 26.71
N HIS A 806 -1.84 -40.25 26.41
CA HIS A 806 -0.45 -39.90 26.17
C HIS A 806 0.11 -38.85 27.14
N GLY A 807 -0.72 -38.23 28.00
CA GLY A 807 -0.27 -37.17 28.92
C GLY A 807 0.12 -35.86 28.22
N VAL A 808 -0.18 -35.72 26.92
CA VAL A 808 0.20 -34.57 26.11
C VAL A 808 -0.94 -33.56 26.04
N PHE A 809 -0.65 -32.30 26.34
CA PHE A 809 -1.59 -31.20 26.14
C PHE A 809 -1.51 -30.65 24.72
N ILE A 810 -2.61 -30.76 23.99
CA ILE A 810 -2.80 -30.20 22.66
C ILE A 810 -3.34 -28.77 22.79
N ARG A 811 -2.72 -27.81 22.10
CA ARG A 811 -2.99 -26.38 22.26
C ARG A 811 -4.08 -25.88 21.32
N ASP A 812 -4.04 -26.39 20.09
CA ASP A 812 -4.82 -25.96 18.95
C ASP A 812 -4.87 -27.10 17.91
N ARG A 813 -5.67 -26.91 16.85
CA ARG A 813 -5.87 -27.90 15.78
C ARG A 813 -4.59 -28.17 14.98
N GLU A 814 -3.73 -27.18 14.81
CA GLU A 814 -2.41 -27.33 14.16
C GLU A 814 -1.52 -28.28 14.98
N HIS A 815 -1.44 -28.09 16.30
CA HIS A 815 -0.72 -28.97 17.20
C HIS A 815 -1.33 -30.37 17.24
N LEU A 816 -2.66 -30.52 17.16
CA LEU A 816 -3.29 -31.83 17.08
C LEU A 816 -2.85 -32.60 15.83
N TYR A 817 -2.91 -31.95 14.66
CA TYR A 817 -2.52 -32.56 13.39
C TYR A 817 -1.07 -33.07 13.43
N PHE A 818 -0.15 -32.20 13.85
CA PHE A 818 1.27 -32.54 13.93
C PHE A 818 1.57 -33.56 15.02
N PHE A 819 0.86 -33.54 16.15
CA PHE A 819 0.98 -34.58 17.16
C PHE A 819 0.52 -35.94 16.63
N GLN A 820 -0.59 -36.00 15.88
CA GLN A 820 -1.04 -37.24 15.26
C GLN A 820 -0.04 -37.76 14.22
N ALA A 821 0.56 -36.87 13.42
CA ALA A 821 1.64 -37.25 12.49
C ALA A 821 2.87 -37.78 13.22
N PHE A 822 3.29 -37.10 14.30
CA PHE A 822 4.36 -37.54 15.18
C PHE A 822 4.06 -38.90 15.81
N LEU A 823 2.86 -39.12 16.33
CA LEU A 823 2.48 -40.39 16.92
C LEU A 823 2.50 -41.53 15.88
N ARG A 824 2.01 -41.28 14.66
CA ARG A 824 2.10 -42.23 13.53
C ARG A 824 3.55 -42.56 13.19
N ALA A 825 4.43 -41.56 13.18
CA ALA A 825 5.86 -41.73 12.90
C ALA A 825 6.57 -42.68 13.87
N PHE A 826 6.05 -42.79 15.10
CA PHE A 826 6.56 -43.66 16.16
C PHE A 826 5.62 -44.86 16.44
N ALA A 827 4.95 -45.35 15.39
CA ALA A 827 4.11 -46.55 15.41
C ALA A 827 2.96 -46.51 16.44
N GLY A 828 2.43 -45.33 16.75
CA GLY A 828 1.31 -45.17 17.68
C GLY A 828 1.71 -45.07 19.15
N ASP A 829 2.99 -45.15 19.50
CA ASP A 829 3.44 -45.26 20.89
C ASP A 829 4.61 -44.29 21.20
N LEU A 830 4.38 -43.40 22.17
CA LEU A 830 5.39 -42.46 22.65
C LEU A 830 6.57 -43.14 23.36
N ALA A 831 6.45 -44.41 23.74
CA ALA A 831 7.58 -45.21 24.22
C ALA A 831 8.67 -45.41 23.17
N ASN A 832 8.31 -45.34 21.88
CA ASN A 832 9.25 -45.43 20.76
C ASN A 832 9.96 -44.10 20.46
N VAL A 833 9.55 -43.01 21.10
CA VAL A 833 10.20 -41.71 20.95
C VAL A 833 11.44 -41.67 21.85
N PRO A 834 12.63 -41.30 21.33
CA PRO A 834 13.81 -41.09 22.15
C PRO A 834 13.54 -40.04 23.24
N ARG A 835 13.48 -40.48 24.51
CA ARG A 835 13.22 -39.56 25.65
C ARG A 835 14.38 -38.62 25.93
N ARG A 836 15.61 -39.04 25.61
CA ARG A 836 16.83 -38.22 25.65
C ARG A 836 17.29 -37.92 24.24
N ARG A 837 17.56 -36.64 23.96
CA ARG A 837 18.15 -36.22 22.70
C ARG A 837 19.65 -36.50 22.74
N PHE A 838 20.07 -37.55 22.03
CA PHE A 838 21.48 -37.84 21.81
C PHE A 838 22.11 -36.78 20.91
N ASN A 839 23.29 -36.28 21.25
CA ASN A 839 24.13 -35.58 20.29
C ASN A 839 24.83 -36.64 19.42
N GLU A 840 24.48 -36.68 18.14
CA GLU A 840 25.02 -37.63 17.18
C GLU A 840 26.52 -37.40 16.85
N PHE A 841 27.02 -36.17 17.03
CA PHE A 841 28.40 -35.78 16.72
C PHE A 841 29.38 -36.24 17.80
N SER A 842 28.98 -36.19 19.08
CA SER A 842 29.84 -36.57 20.20
C SER A 842 29.70 -38.04 20.58
N GLN A 843 28.67 -38.75 20.09
CA GLN A 843 28.25 -40.08 20.56
C GLN A 843 28.10 -40.17 22.10
N LEU A 844 27.95 -39.02 22.75
CA LEU A 844 27.78 -38.87 24.18
C LEU A 844 26.41 -38.25 24.45
N VAL A 845 25.85 -38.55 25.62
CA VAL A 845 24.77 -37.73 26.17
C VAL A 845 25.41 -36.37 26.46
N GLU A 846 24.99 -35.33 25.72
CA GLU A 846 25.46 -33.98 25.99
C GLU A 846 25.07 -33.56 27.40
N PHE A 847 26.02 -33.03 28.16
CA PHE A 847 25.68 -32.11 29.25
C PHE A 847 25.06 -30.86 28.63
N HIS A 848 23.88 -30.50 29.10
CA HIS A 848 22.98 -29.52 28.49
C HIS A 848 23.34 -28.07 28.87
N GLY A 849 24.58 -27.68 28.59
CA GLY A 849 25.10 -26.33 28.75
C GLY A 849 26.12 -26.19 29.89
N GLN A 850 26.87 -25.08 29.89
CA GLN A 850 27.96 -24.83 30.84
C GLN A 850 27.54 -24.70 32.31
N GLU A 851 26.22 -24.66 32.61
CA GLU A 851 25.68 -24.50 33.96
C GLU A 851 25.26 -25.83 34.62
N GLU A 852 25.39 -26.95 33.93
CA GLU A 852 24.99 -28.27 34.43
C GLU A 852 26.11 -28.94 35.23
N THR A 853 25.81 -29.42 36.43
CA THR A 853 26.65 -30.40 37.16
C THR A 853 26.01 -31.78 37.07
N GLU A 854 26.77 -32.86 37.33
CA GLU A 854 26.26 -34.26 37.39
C GLU A 854 25.06 -34.44 38.34
N ASP A 855 24.81 -33.48 39.23
CA ASP A 855 23.74 -33.48 40.24
C ASP A 855 22.45 -32.74 39.81
N SER A 856 22.37 -32.24 38.57
CA SER A 856 21.20 -31.46 38.10
C SER A 856 19.96 -32.37 37.94
N ALA A 857 18.84 -32.03 38.58
CA ALA A 857 17.63 -32.85 38.53
C ALA A 857 16.96 -32.81 37.13
N ASN A 858 16.52 -33.96 36.61
CA ASN A 858 15.75 -34.04 35.38
C ASN A 858 14.48 -33.18 35.48
N VAL A 859 14.24 -32.32 34.50
CA VAL A 859 13.03 -31.47 34.41
C VAL A 859 12.24 -31.88 33.18
N PHE A 860 10.92 -31.96 33.31
CA PHE A 860 10.02 -32.39 32.23
C PHE A 860 9.15 -31.25 31.77
N CYS A 861 8.84 -31.24 30.47
CA CYS A 861 7.93 -30.27 29.89
C CYS A 861 6.54 -30.40 30.52
N PRO A 862 5.96 -29.31 31.07
CA PRO A 862 4.63 -29.36 31.67
C PRO A 862 3.53 -29.65 30.64
N GLY A 863 3.76 -29.37 29.35
CA GLY A 863 2.84 -29.68 28.26
C GLY A 863 2.80 -31.17 27.88
N CYS A 864 3.93 -31.71 27.40
CA CYS A 864 4.01 -33.06 26.82
C CYS A 864 4.74 -34.12 27.66
N GLY A 865 5.35 -33.75 28.79
CA GLY A 865 6.06 -34.70 29.66
C GLY A 865 7.41 -35.19 29.16
N PHE A 866 7.90 -34.72 28.00
CA PHE A 866 9.26 -35.02 27.53
C PHE A 866 10.33 -34.28 28.35
N GLU A 867 11.49 -34.90 28.52
CA GLU A 867 12.63 -34.34 29.25
C GLU A 867 13.09 -33.04 28.56
N LEU A 868 13.28 -31.99 29.35
CA LEU A 868 13.90 -30.75 28.92
C LEU A 868 15.41 -30.90 29.04
N SER A 869 16.14 -30.21 28.17
CA SER A 869 17.60 -30.18 28.25
C SER A 869 18.06 -29.47 29.51
N HIS A 870 17.37 -28.44 30.00
CA HIS A 870 17.84 -27.71 31.20
C HIS A 870 16.67 -27.17 32.04
N PRO A 871 16.81 -27.05 33.39
CA PRO A 871 15.75 -26.49 34.25
C PRO A 871 15.30 -25.07 33.90
N LYS A 872 16.19 -24.29 33.26
CA LYS A 872 15.91 -22.92 32.78
C LYS A 872 15.52 -22.84 31.31
N GLN A 873 15.38 -23.98 30.63
CA GLN A 873 14.83 -24.00 29.27
C GLN A 873 13.41 -23.45 29.34
N ASP A 874 13.11 -22.45 28.53
CA ASP A 874 11.85 -21.72 28.54
C ASP A 874 10.86 -22.23 27.47
N PHE A 875 11.30 -23.06 26.53
CA PHE A 875 10.49 -23.64 25.46
C PHE A 875 10.81 -25.13 25.25
N CYS A 876 9.80 -25.98 25.04
CA CYS A 876 9.97 -27.39 24.74
C CYS A 876 10.23 -27.63 23.25
N ILE A 877 11.44 -28.09 22.94
CA ILE A 877 11.89 -28.46 21.59
C ILE A 877 11.15 -29.67 20.97
N THR A 878 10.36 -30.42 21.76
CA THR A 878 9.59 -31.58 21.26
C THR A 878 8.17 -31.20 20.87
N CYS A 879 7.43 -30.45 21.68
CA CYS A 879 6.02 -30.15 21.37
C CYS A 879 5.73 -28.66 21.16
N GLY A 880 6.73 -27.80 21.29
CA GLY A 880 6.55 -26.37 21.12
C GLY A 880 5.99 -25.64 22.35
N CYS A 881 5.88 -26.30 23.51
CA CYS A 881 5.29 -25.68 24.70
C CYS A 881 6.15 -24.52 25.20
N TRP A 882 5.54 -23.34 25.34
CA TRP A 882 6.12 -22.17 26.00
C TRP A 882 5.07 -21.52 26.92
N PRO A 883 5.46 -21.07 28.12
CA PRO A 883 6.74 -21.35 28.77
C PRO A 883 6.81 -22.79 29.34
N THR A 884 8.00 -23.32 29.54
CA THR A 884 8.23 -24.56 30.30
C THR A 884 8.60 -24.32 31.76
N CYS A 885 9.15 -23.15 32.09
CA CYS A 885 9.48 -22.72 33.45
C CYS A 885 9.28 -21.20 33.62
N ILE A 886 9.21 -20.72 34.86
CA ILE A 886 9.23 -19.29 35.17
C ILE A 886 10.69 -18.84 35.30
N SER A 887 11.06 -17.76 34.61
CA SER A 887 12.39 -17.17 34.68
C SER A 887 12.31 -15.64 34.67
N PRO A 888 13.33 -14.93 35.18
CA PRO A 888 13.38 -13.47 35.08
C PRO A 888 13.28 -12.95 33.63
N THR A 889 13.70 -13.75 32.66
CA THR A 889 13.69 -13.39 31.23
C THR A 889 12.32 -13.54 30.57
N ASN A 890 11.51 -14.52 30.96
CA ASN A 890 10.21 -14.78 30.32
C ASN A 890 9.01 -14.28 31.16
N ASP A 891 9.21 -13.87 32.40
CA ASP A 891 8.13 -13.49 33.32
C ASP A 891 8.19 -12.04 33.81
N SER A 892 8.91 -11.16 33.11
CA SER A 892 9.04 -9.73 33.49
C SER A 892 7.70 -9.00 33.64
N GLN A 893 6.64 -9.46 32.96
CA GLN A 893 5.27 -8.94 33.06
C GLN A 893 4.26 -10.00 33.57
N GLY A 894 4.75 -11.09 34.19
CA GLY A 894 3.91 -12.19 34.69
C GLY A 894 3.31 -13.09 33.58
N TYR A 895 3.83 -13.03 32.35
CA TYR A 895 3.30 -13.81 31.22
C TYR A 895 3.49 -15.32 31.43
N ALA A 896 4.69 -15.73 31.84
CA ALA A 896 5.00 -17.13 32.02
C ALA A 896 4.20 -17.73 33.19
N THR A 897 4.07 -16.99 34.29
CA THR A 897 3.24 -17.36 35.44
C THR A 897 1.78 -17.57 35.03
N ARG A 898 1.19 -16.63 34.29
CA ARG A 898 -0.20 -16.77 33.81
C ARG A 898 -0.37 -17.94 32.84
N ALA A 899 0.58 -18.15 31.94
CA ALA A 899 0.52 -19.23 30.95
C ALA A 899 0.60 -20.62 31.59
N LEU A 900 1.49 -20.84 32.57
CA LEU A 900 1.57 -22.11 33.30
C LEU A 900 0.33 -22.36 34.17
N ALA A 901 -0.19 -21.31 34.83
CA ALA A 901 -1.44 -21.42 35.59
C ALA A 901 -2.62 -21.77 34.68
N LYS A 902 -2.70 -21.18 33.47
CA LYS A 902 -3.70 -21.54 32.46
C LYS A 902 -3.54 -23.00 32.01
N LEU A 903 -2.34 -23.42 31.63
CA LEU A 903 -2.06 -24.81 31.21
C LEU A 903 -2.49 -25.82 32.28
N LYS A 904 -2.19 -25.55 33.55
CA LYS A 904 -2.61 -26.42 34.65
C LYS A 904 -4.13 -26.51 34.75
N ARG A 905 -4.83 -25.37 34.73
CA ARG A 905 -6.30 -25.31 34.77
C ARG A 905 -6.93 -26.06 33.60
N ASP A 906 -6.42 -25.84 32.38
CA ASP A 906 -6.98 -26.46 31.17
C ASP A 906 -6.79 -27.99 31.20
N LYS A 907 -5.64 -28.48 31.71
CA LYS A 907 -5.43 -29.92 31.94
C LYS A 907 -6.42 -30.50 32.94
N GLU A 908 -6.69 -29.79 34.04
CA GLU A 908 -7.67 -30.22 35.04
C GLU A 908 -9.09 -30.32 34.44
N ILE A 909 -9.51 -29.31 33.67
CA ILE A 909 -10.81 -29.31 32.97
C ILE A 909 -10.95 -30.54 32.06
N LEU A 910 -9.96 -30.81 31.20
CA LEU A 910 -9.99 -31.94 30.26
C LEU A 910 -10.00 -33.32 30.96
N LEU A 911 -9.43 -33.43 32.16
CA LEU A 911 -9.40 -34.68 32.93
C LEU A 911 -10.68 -34.94 33.74
N HIS A 912 -11.39 -33.90 34.17
CA HIS A 912 -12.50 -34.03 35.13
C HIS A 912 -13.90 -34.25 34.51
N ASP A 913 -14.10 -34.11 33.19
CA ASP A 913 -15.40 -34.31 32.52
C ASP A 913 -15.79 -35.78 32.26
N ASN A 914 -15.69 -36.65 33.26
CA ASN A 914 -16.27 -38.01 33.23
C ASN A 914 -17.34 -38.17 34.31
N PHE A 915 -18.56 -37.64 34.07
CA PHE A 915 -19.81 -38.16 34.64
C PHE A 915 -21.01 -37.71 33.80
N THR A 916 -21.35 -38.51 32.77
CA THR A 916 -22.68 -39.11 32.52
C THR A 916 -22.90 -39.41 31.04
N SER A 917 -22.77 -40.69 30.66
CA SER A 917 -23.57 -41.28 29.60
C SER A 917 -24.66 -42.15 30.25
N ALA A 918 -25.82 -41.56 30.55
CA ALA A 918 -27.06 -42.30 30.79
C ALA A 918 -28.26 -41.36 30.63
N SER A 919 -29.07 -41.66 29.61
CA SER A 919 -30.51 -41.42 29.54
C SER A 919 -31.06 -40.15 30.21
N ASN A 920 -31.30 -39.12 29.39
CA ASN A 920 -32.59 -38.44 29.38
C ASN A 920 -32.79 -37.78 28.02
N ALA A 921 -33.40 -38.54 27.10
CA ALA A 921 -34.40 -37.93 26.25
C ALA A 921 -35.54 -37.48 27.19
N ALA A 922 -35.47 -36.23 27.62
CA ALA A 922 -36.61 -35.51 28.14
C ALA A 922 -36.56 -34.11 27.51
N THR A 923 -37.06 -34.02 26.28
CA THR A 923 -37.86 -32.85 25.93
C THR A 923 -38.97 -32.73 26.98
N SER A 924 -38.75 -31.92 28.00
CA SER A 924 -39.84 -31.16 28.61
C SER A 924 -39.56 -29.69 28.33
N ALA A 925 -40.19 -29.22 27.25
CA ALA A 925 -40.58 -27.83 27.18
C ALA A 925 -41.43 -27.52 28.43
N THR A 926 -40.84 -26.84 29.40
CA THR A 926 -41.56 -26.10 30.43
C THR A 926 -41.25 -24.63 30.21
N GLN A 927 -42.02 -24.03 29.31
CA GLN A 927 -42.69 -22.73 29.42
C GLN A 927 -42.11 -21.54 30.21
N ASP A 928 -40.80 -21.47 30.52
CA ASP A 928 -40.17 -20.30 31.13
C ASP A 928 -38.83 -20.01 30.42
N GLY A 929 -38.70 -18.79 29.87
CA GLY A 929 -37.67 -18.36 28.91
C GLY A 929 -36.21 -18.33 29.39
N LEU A 930 -35.33 -17.75 28.55
CA LEU A 930 -33.89 -17.57 28.81
C LEU A 930 -33.65 -16.84 30.16
N TYR A 931 -32.53 -17.05 30.85
CA TYR A 931 -32.15 -16.28 32.05
C TYR A 931 -30.63 -16.17 32.23
N ALA A 932 -30.18 -15.08 32.86
CA ALA A 932 -28.81 -14.88 33.34
C ALA A 932 -28.75 -15.01 34.87
N GLU A 933 -27.70 -15.64 35.40
CA GLU A 933 -27.45 -15.74 36.84
C GLU A 933 -26.27 -14.84 37.23
N ILE A 934 -26.47 -13.95 38.20
CA ILE A 934 -25.43 -13.06 38.72
C ILE A 934 -25.13 -13.47 40.17
N PHE A 935 -23.83 -13.60 40.46
CA PHE A 935 -23.33 -13.99 41.77
C PHE A 935 -22.56 -12.82 42.40
N ASN A 936 -22.83 -12.54 43.67
CA ASN A 936 -21.95 -11.70 44.48
C ASN A 936 -21.03 -12.60 45.30
N VAL A 937 -19.72 -12.31 45.26
CA VAL A 937 -18.68 -13.14 45.87
C VAL A 937 -17.84 -12.25 46.78
N GLU A 938 -17.89 -12.54 48.08
CA GLU A 938 -17.04 -11.93 49.10
C GLU A 938 -16.24 -13.04 49.79
N ASP A 939 -14.92 -12.85 49.93
CA ASP A 939 -13.99 -13.81 50.52
C ASP A 939 -14.12 -15.25 49.98
N GLY A 940 -14.38 -15.36 48.67
CA GLY A 940 -14.47 -16.65 47.96
C GLY A 940 -15.75 -17.45 48.27
N ILE A 941 -16.71 -16.87 48.99
CA ILE A 941 -18.02 -17.47 49.23
C ILE A 941 -19.06 -16.69 48.44
N VAL A 942 -19.91 -17.40 47.68
CA VAL A 942 -21.06 -16.81 47.01
C VAL A 942 -22.07 -16.41 48.09
N THR A 943 -22.15 -15.12 48.41
CA THR A 943 -23.03 -14.60 49.46
C THR A 943 -24.44 -14.32 48.95
N LYS A 944 -24.61 -14.13 47.64
CA LYS A 944 -25.92 -13.88 47.02
C LYS A 944 -25.98 -14.38 45.57
N LYS A 945 -27.08 -15.05 45.21
CA LYS A 945 -27.40 -15.51 43.84
C LYS A 945 -28.67 -14.82 43.36
N MET A 946 -28.62 -14.24 42.17
CA MET A 946 -29.78 -13.57 41.57
C MET A 946 -30.03 -14.13 40.16
N ARG A 947 -31.28 -14.54 39.89
CA ARG A 947 -31.74 -14.99 38.57
C ARG A 947 -32.45 -13.86 37.86
N VAL A 948 -31.99 -13.49 36.68
CA VAL A 948 -32.62 -12.49 35.81
C VAL A 948 -33.20 -13.19 34.59
N PRO A 949 -34.53 -13.27 34.44
CA PRO A 949 -35.15 -13.77 33.22
C PRO A 949 -34.82 -12.86 32.04
N LEU A 950 -34.13 -13.42 31.06
CA LEU A 950 -33.90 -12.89 29.72
C LEU A 950 -35.07 -13.37 28.86
N GLY A 951 -36.19 -12.63 28.91
CA GLY A 951 -37.34 -12.92 28.04
C GLY A 951 -36.99 -12.81 26.56
N ASP A 952 -37.97 -13.11 25.69
CA ASP A 952 -37.88 -12.87 24.24
C ASP A 952 -37.32 -11.44 24.00
N VAL A 953 -36.10 -11.35 23.46
CA VAL A 953 -35.30 -10.10 23.38
C VAL A 953 -36.00 -9.01 22.55
N GLU A 954 -37.12 -9.35 21.91
CA GLU A 954 -37.93 -8.48 21.07
C GLU A 954 -38.88 -7.51 21.80
N GLN A 955 -39.02 -7.56 23.15
CA GLN A 955 -40.00 -6.72 23.88
C GLN A 955 -39.45 -5.70 24.89
N TYR A 956 -38.15 -5.60 25.11
CA TYR A 956 -37.61 -4.63 26.08
C TYR A 956 -37.60 -3.20 25.51
N THR A 957 -38.21 -2.26 26.24
CA THR A 957 -38.12 -0.81 25.97
C THR A 957 -37.06 -0.15 26.86
N ASP A 958 -36.55 1.03 26.47
CA ASP A 958 -35.61 1.80 27.28
C ASP A 958 -36.13 2.09 28.70
N THR A 959 -37.46 2.17 28.85
CA THR A 959 -38.17 2.35 30.12
C THR A 959 -38.03 1.16 31.07
N ASP A 960 -38.00 -0.07 30.53
CA ASP A 960 -37.88 -1.30 31.32
C ASP A 960 -36.46 -1.45 31.89
N PHE A 961 -35.46 -0.98 31.14
CA PHE A 961 -34.06 -0.94 31.58
C PHE A 961 -33.81 0.09 32.70
N GLU A 962 -34.45 1.26 32.63
CA GLU A 962 -34.37 2.26 33.71
C GLU A 962 -35.09 1.80 34.99
N GLN A 963 -36.18 1.03 34.85
CA GLN A 963 -36.86 0.40 35.98
C GLN A 963 -35.98 -0.67 36.66
N LEU A 964 -35.20 -1.44 35.89
CA LEU A 964 -34.24 -2.42 36.41
C LEU A 964 -33.01 -1.78 37.09
N LYS A 965 -32.57 -0.61 36.63
CA LYS A 965 -31.56 0.19 37.36
C LYS A 965 -32.11 0.72 38.68
N SER A 966 -33.39 1.08 38.72
CA SER A 966 -34.05 1.67 39.89
C SER A 966 -34.18 0.72 41.09
N THR A 967 -34.12 -0.59 40.87
CA THR A 967 -34.18 -1.63 41.93
C THR A 967 -32.84 -1.93 42.60
N LEU A 968 -31.73 -1.37 42.09
CA LEU A 968 -30.39 -1.46 42.69
C LEU A 968 -30.16 -0.32 43.69
N SER A 969 -29.58 -0.65 44.85
CA SER A 969 -29.20 0.32 45.88
C SER A 969 -28.02 1.20 45.44
N SER A 970 -27.85 2.34 46.11
CA SER A 970 -26.77 3.31 45.84
C SER A 970 -25.37 2.68 45.95
N GLU A 971 -25.19 1.72 46.86
CA GLU A 971 -23.92 1.01 47.11
C GLU A 971 -23.66 -0.06 46.03
N GLU A 972 -24.71 -0.76 45.55
CA GLU A 972 -24.60 -1.73 44.44
C GLU A 972 -24.24 -1.06 43.09
N ARG A 973 -24.70 0.18 42.86
CA ARG A 973 -24.28 0.97 41.68
C ARG A 973 -22.83 1.47 41.78
N ALA A 974 -22.29 1.60 42.99
CA ALA A 974 -20.92 2.06 43.24
C ALA A 974 -19.89 0.92 43.27
N ALA A 975 -20.29 -0.29 43.67
CA ALA A 975 -19.44 -1.49 43.70
C ALA A 975 -19.18 -2.10 42.30
N VAL A 976 -20.03 -1.78 41.32
CA VAL A 976 -19.79 -2.06 39.89
C VAL A 976 -18.94 -0.92 39.30
N SER A 977 -17.64 -0.87 39.61
CA SER A 977 -16.72 0.13 39.01
C SER A 977 -16.29 -0.33 37.61
N LEU A 978 -17.11 -0.02 36.61
CA LEU A 978 -16.81 -0.25 35.18
C LEU A 978 -16.12 0.98 34.57
N PRO A 979 -14.94 0.86 33.93
CA PRO A 979 -14.41 1.90 33.05
C PRO A 979 -15.31 2.10 31.82
N ARG A 980 -15.46 3.36 31.40
CA ARG A 980 -16.45 3.87 30.44
C ARG A 980 -16.45 3.14 29.09
N GLY A 981 -17.57 2.48 28.76
CA GLY A 981 -17.80 1.84 27.45
C GLY A 981 -18.98 0.83 27.42
N PHE A 982 -19.51 0.44 28.57
CA PHE A 982 -20.54 -0.62 28.69
C PHE A 982 -21.93 -0.22 28.15
N ASP A 983 -22.27 1.07 28.10
CA ASP A 983 -23.47 1.58 27.41
C ASP A 983 -23.41 1.36 25.88
N THR A 984 -22.22 1.17 25.31
CA THR A 984 -22.04 0.91 23.89
C THR A 984 -22.27 -0.57 23.56
N PHE A 985 -21.96 -1.49 24.48
CA PHE A 985 -22.14 -2.94 24.31
C PHE A 985 -23.62 -3.31 24.17
N PHE A 986 -24.48 -2.78 25.04
CA PHE A 986 -25.92 -3.06 24.99
C PHE A 986 -26.63 -2.36 23.81
N LYS A 987 -26.15 -1.19 23.38
CA LYS A 987 -26.63 -0.55 22.15
C LYS A 987 -26.22 -1.31 20.88
N GLY A 988 -25.09 -2.00 20.90
CA GLY A 988 -24.63 -2.87 19.80
C GLY A 988 -25.48 -4.13 19.65
N LEU A 989 -25.83 -4.77 20.77
CA LEU A 989 -26.65 -5.98 20.81
C LEU A 989 -28.06 -5.76 20.22
N GLY A 990 -28.67 -4.59 20.49
CA GLY A 990 -29.98 -4.22 19.94
C GLY A 990 -29.99 -4.06 18.41
N LYS A 991 -28.89 -3.56 17.81
CA LYS A 991 -28.76 -3.48 16.35
C LYS A 991 -28.53 -4.86 15.71
N PHE A 992 -27.84 -5.74 16.40
CA PHE A 992 -27.53 -7.10 15.96
C PHE A 992 -28.78 -7.98 15.81
N VAL A 993 -29.75 -7.83 16.72
CA VAL A 993 -31.04 -8.56 16.68
C VAL A 993 -31.99 -7.99 15.61
N GLY A 994 -31.95 -6.67 15.35
CA GLY A 994 -32.78 -6.03 14.32
C GLY A 994 -32.49 -6.48 12.88
N PHE A 995 -31.23 -6.86 12.60
CA PHE A 995 -30.79 -7.26 11.26
C PHE A 995 -31.38 -8.60 10.79
N PHE A 996 -31.75 -9.49 11.71
CA PHE A 996 -32.25 -10.84 11.39
C PHE A 996 -33.77 -10.92 11.17
N LYS A 997 -34.55 -9.84 11.41
CA LYS A 997 -36.00 -9.81 11.21
C LYS A 997 -36.49 -9.75 9.75
N ARG A 998 -35.63 -9.46 8.76
CA ARG A 998 -36.06 -9.20 7.37
C ARG A 998 -35.76 -10.30 6.34
N GLY A 999 -35.19 -11.43 6.74
CA GLY A 999 -34.94 -12.56 5.82
C GLY A 999 -35.40 -13.89 6.40
N LYS A 1000 -36.50 -14.45 5.87
CA LYS A 1000 -36.96 -15.82 6.20
C LYS A 1000 -35.95 -16.88 5.72
N ARG A 1001 -34.90 -17.15 6.49
CA ARG A 1001 -34.18 -18.44 6.51
C ARG A 1001 -33.75 -18.75 7.94
N ARG A 1002 -33.96 -20.00 8.37
CA ARG A 1002 -33.51 -20.52 9.65
C ARG A 1002 -31.98 -20.49 9.71
N LEU A 1003 -31.43 -19.87 10.74
CA LEU A 1003 -30.07 -20.09 11.18
C LEU A 1003 -30.12 -21.05 12.37
N GLN A 1004 -29.46 -22.19 12.21
CA GLN A 1004 -28.99 -23.01 13.33
C GLN A 1004 -27.73 -22.28 13.83
N ILE A 1005 -27.83 -21.64 14.99
CA ILE A 1005 -26.67 -21.15 15.73
C ILE A 1005 -26.32 -22.31 16.66
N GLU A 1006 -25.28 -23.07 16.31
CA GLU A 1006 -24.58 -23.90 17.29
C GLU A 1006 -23.67 -22.98 18.10
N ALA A 1007 -23.67 -23.22 19.41
CA ALA A 1007 -23.08 -22.40 20.46
C ALA A 1007 -22.06 -23.24 21.21
#